data_AF-A0A0R3UEC9-F1
#
_entry.id   AF-A0A0R3UEC9-F1
#
_cell.length_a   1.000
_cell.length_b   1.000
_cell.length_c   1.000
_cell.angle_alpha   90.00
_cell.angle_beta   90.00
_cell.angle_gamma   90.00
#
_symmetry.space_group_name_H-M   'P 1'
#
loop_
_entity.id
_entity.type
_entity.pdbx_description
1 polymer ?
#
loop_
_entity_poly.entity_id
_entity_poly.type
_entity_poly.pdbx_seq_one_letter_code
_entity_poly.pdbx_strand_id
1 'polypeptide(L)'
;MPSEAFSVLFVLALFTTFPAKVSCDNVQKTTLAFIIDEELPIGARIGSLTEKLAVDFNLPINGGVNFVPLTDEQLISINRTTGLLTVRRRIDRENLCKETGSCCPGQNVPPPSTFTFHDNLLSHLSSVQDPGCAIIMLVMDQRQRNLPSHRSQEHPLIQVIVYVNDLNDNPPGWSLDKLELEIPEHTAIGRKFQLPEAIDPDHGPDHTVQSYRLIPSESNDYDSSVRVLASDAFELSSELFERSSGAPFKISLGLKVKADLDREKKSVYQFLLIAIDGGSPQLTGSLSVVVQITDINDHTPYFRQPNPSLEIAENTSVGTQIYTVVALDDDPSDANRLEYRMGSTASAEVQRLFSIDSRTGSVVVTGDLDYESAPILPSKEPKDSLFSSPLTSSMEYGYVIPIEVSDQAHIAETKLRIRVLNVNDNPPTISIQSPLQPSLSKGEFYLLEDAPVGTLVATITMTDADERGAQDGTFQNRASLPYCSTANTFFSVQPLHTGMRNFFKVVTSKPLDREAKSTHRIDILCHDTGQPVLSTKQHLTVRLEDVNDSPPVFDKSLYYARIMEGLPVHTPIVKIHAVDADTGSMAEVRYRLVIGDQQSNHDQLIMLDEKTGQIRSGAVFDREAMASINFTVEGVDCAGGNGSSCMGKVNTATAEVIVLIEDSNDCTPEFDQQSYEFSIEEGHVSKLPVHCSAFMSDSRLDKPLTRDTG
;
A
#
# COMPACT_ATOMS: atom_id res chain seq x y z
N MET A 1 54.01 21.29 26.78
CA MET A 1 54.77 21.39 28.05
C MET A 1 55.78 20.25 28.09
N PRO A 2 57.00 20.49 28.57
CA PRO A 2 58.21 20.10 27.85
C PRO A 2 59.08 19.08 28.60
N SER A 3 60.19 18.73 27.93
CA SER A 3 61.48 18.27 28.49
C SER A 3 61.49 16.87 29.13
N GLU A 4 62.51 16.03 28.96
CA GLU A 4 63.91 16.35 29.26
C GLU A 4 64.91 15.61 28.36
N ALA A 5 65.88 16.40 27.90
CA ALA A 5 67.16 15.94 27.39
C ALA A 5 68.09 15.66 28.57
N PHE A 6 68.62 14.44 28.66
CA PHE A 6 69.71 14.12 29.58
C PHE A 6 71.04 14.32 28.86
N SER A 7 71.71 15.43 29.17
CA SER A 7 73.12 15.66 28.89
C SER A 7 73.96 14.85 29.88
N VAL A 8 74.86 14.00 29.38
CA VAL A 8 75.91 13.38 30.20
C VAL A 8 77.24 14.08 29.90
N LEU A 9 77.66 14.85 30.90
CA LEU A 9 79.01 15.33 31.16
C LEU A 9 80.02 14.19 30.97
N PHE A 10 81.09 14.42 30.20
CA PHE A 10 82.34 13.72 30.42
C PHE A 10 83.49 14.71 30.61
N VAL A 11 84.26 14.38 31.64
CA VAL A 11 85.21 15.19 32.38
C VAL A 11 86.48 15.42 31.56
N LEU A 12 86.90 16.70 31.49
CA LEU A 12 88.25 17.09 31.10
C LEU A 12 89.27 16.48 32.06
N ALA A 13 90.14 15.61 31.55
CA ALA A 13 91.40 15.28 32.20
C ALA A 13 92.53 16.05 31.49
N LEU A 14 93.06 17.04 32.20
CA LEU A 14 94.33 17.71 31.92
C LEU A 14 95.47 16.68 32.00
N PHE A 15 96.18 16.47 30.89
CA PHE A 15 97.56 15.99 30.95
C PHE A 15 98.49 16.96 30.20
N THR A 16 99.48 17.38 30.97
CA THR A 16 100.52 18.35 30.70
C THR A 16 101.38 18.00 29.50
N THR A 17 101.63 18.99 28.67
CA THR A 17 102.57 18.98 27.55
C THR A 17 104.02 18.94 28.05
N PHE A 18 104.76 17.90 27.68
CA PHE A 18 106.22 17.94 27.55
C PHE A 18 106.59 17.43 26.15
N PRO A 19 107.47 18.13 25.41
CA PRO A 19 107.75 17.81 24.02
C PRO A 19 108.83 16.73 23.94
N ALA A 20 108.44 15.53 23.54
CA ALA A 20 109.36 14.57 22.93
C ALA A 20 108.71 14.11 21.62
N LYS A 21 109.08 14.82 20.55
CA LYS A 21 108.71 14.50 19.17
C LYS A 21 109.45 13.21 18.79
N VAL A 22 108.88 12.06 19.09
CA VAL A 22 109.21 10.80 18.41
C VAL A 22 108.07 10.54 17.45
N SER A 23 108.29 10.91 16.20
CA SER A 23 107.44 10.52 15.08
C SER A 23 107.52 8.99 14.96
N CYS A 24 106.39 8.31 15.15
CA CYS A 24 106.20 6.92 14.79
C CYS A 24 105.41 6.81 13.46
N ASP A 25 105.60 7.75 12.53
CA ASP A 25 104.95 7.75 11.21
C ASP A 25 105.65 6.83 10.20
N ASN A 26 106.31 5.77 10.65
CA ASN A 26 106.99 4.84 9.74
C ASN A 26 107.08 3.41 10.30
N VAL A 27 106.02 2.92 10.94
CA VAL A 27 105.86 1.47 11.13
C VAL A 27 105.27 0.90 9.85
N GLN A 28 106.06 0.17 9.06
CA GLN A 28 105.55 -0.60 7.92
C GLN A 28 104.46 -1.55 8.41
N LYS A 29 103.20 -1.24 8.11
CA LYS A 29 102.04 -2.07 8.42
C LYS A 29 101.81 -3.02 7.24
N THR A 30 101.96 -4.32 7.48
CA THR A 30 101.71 -5.35 6.47
C THR A 30 100.27 -5.83 6.61
N THR A 31 99.47 -5.76 5.55
CA THR A 31 98.09 -6.27 5.56
C THR A 31 98.05 -7.63 4.90
N LEU A 32 97.46 -8.62 5.58
CA LEU A 32 97.23 -9.96 5.06
C LEU A 32 95.73 -10.25 5.05
N ALA A 33 95.21 -10.68 3.91
CA ALA A 33 93.81 -11.03 3.76
C ALA A 33 93.60 -12.55 3.68
N PHE A 34 92.62 -13.04 4.42
CA PHE A 34 92.08 -14.40 4.31
C PHE A 34 90.60 -14.31 3.97
N ILE A 35 90.09 -15.33 3.29
CA ILE A 35 88.68 -15.47 2.95
C ILE A 35 88.26 -16.82 3.52
N ILE A 36 87.18 -16.82 4.29
CA ILE A 36 86.57 -18.02 4.84
C ILE A 36 85.08 -17.97 4.57
N ASP A 37 84.45 -19.13 4.47
CA ASP A 37 83.00 -19.21 4.56
C ASP A 37 82.58 -19.11 6.02
N GLU A 38 81.38 -18.62 6.28
CA GLU A 38 80.80 -18.70 7.61
C GLU A 38 80.52 -20.14 8.01
N GLU A 39 80.04 -20.34 9.24
CA GLU A 39 79.59 -21.64 9.71
C GLU A 39 80.68 -22.73 9.80
N LEU A 40 81.95 -22.32 9.68
CA LEU A 40 83.07 -23.21 9.85
C LEU A 40 83.13 -23.81 11.26
N PRO A 41 83.43 -25.11 11.38
CA PRO A 41 83.52 -25.77 12.68
C PRO A 41 84.67 -25.22 13.51
N ILE A 42 84.51 -25.27 14.83
CA ILE A 42 85.56 -24.87 15.78
C ILE A 42 86.83 -25.69 15.52
N GLY A 43 87.97 -25.02 15.40
CA GLY A 43 89.26 -25.62 15.05
C GLY A 43 89.56 -25.68 13.55
N ALA A 44 88.64 -25.26 12.67
CA ALA A 44 88.89 -25.18 11.24
C ALA A 44 90.09 -24.28 10.93
N ARG A 45 90.92 -24.71 9.98
CA ARG A 45 92.09 -23.95 9.52
C ARG A 45 91.66 -22.82 8.60
N ILE A 46 91.95 -21.58 8.99
CA ILE A 46 91.74 -20.37 8.18
C ILE A 46 92.91 -20.16 7.22
N GLY A 47 94.14 -20.35 7.71
CA GLY A 47 95.36 -20.12 6.95
C GLY A 47 96.58 -20.01 7.85
N SER A 48 97.76 -19.76 7.29
CA SER A 48 98.98 -19.54 8.07
C SER A 48 99.63 -18.21 7.71
N LEU A 49 99.89 -17.38 8.71
CA LEU A 49 100.63 -16.13 8.54
C LEU A 49 102.04 -16.38 8.01
N THR A 50 102.69 -17.45 8.49
CA THR A 50 104.05 -17.82 8.07
C THR A 50 104.10 -18.14 6.58
N GLU A 51 103.14 -18.93 6.09
CA GLU A 51 103.06 -19.34 4.68
C GLU A 51 102.75 -18.14 3.79
N LYS A 52 101.76 -17.32 4.16
CA LYS A 52 101.35 -16.19 3.33
C LYS A 52 102.41 -15.09 3.27
N LEU A 53 103.10 -14.81 4.39
CA LEU A 53 104.24 -13.88 4.41
C LEU A 53 105.46 -14.39 3.63
N ALA A 54 105.67 -15.71 3.55
CA ALA A 54 106.74 -16.30 2.76
C ALA A 54 106.45 -16.17 1.25
N VAL A 55 105.19 -16.36 0.84
CA VAL A 55 104.75 -16.23 -0.55
C VAL A 55 104.72 -14.77 -1.01
N ASP A 56 104.09 -13.88 -0.25
CA ASP A 56 103.87 -12.50 -0.68
C ASP A 56 105.14 -11.64 -0.60
N PHE A 57 106.12 -12.02 0.23
CA PHE A 57 107.32 -11.22 0.51
C PHE A 57 108.65 -11.98 0.38
N ASN A 58 108.66 -13.22 -0.16
CA ASN A 58 109.87 -14.05 -0.37
C ASN A 58 110.77 -14.19 0.87
N LEU A 59 110.17 -14.39 2.05
CA LEU A 59 110.89 -14.52 3.32
C LEU A 59 111.23 -16.00 3.64
N PRO A 60 112.47 -16.31 4.11
CA PRO A 60 112.88 -17.68 4.41
C PRO A 60 112.12 -18.28 5.61
N ILE A 61 111.67 -19.53 5.47
CA ILE A 61 110.79 -20.25 6.42
C ILE A 61 111.58 -20.77 7.65
N ASN A 62 112.91 -20.84 7.59
CA ASN A 62 113.74 -21.43 8.64
C ASN A 62 114.23 -20.39 9.67
N GLY A 63 113.40 -20.15 10.69
CA GLY A 63 113.73 -19.41 11.91
C GLY A 63 112.55 -19.45 12.89
N GLY A 64 112.82 -19.50 14.20
CA GLY A 64 111.78 -19.60 15.24
C GLY A 64 110.71 -18.51 15.09
N VAL A 65 109.47 -18.92 14.80
CA VAL A 65 108.35 -18.02 14.56
C VAL A 65 107.67 -17.69 15.88
N ASN A 66 107.41 -16.41 16.15
CA ASN A 66 106.62 -15.95 17.30
C ASN A 66 105.71 -14.80 16.88
N PHE A 67 104.44 -15.12 16.64
CA PHE A 67 103.39 -14.14 16.37
C PHE A 67 102.60 -13.85 17.63
N VAL A 68 102.53 -12.58 18.04
CA VAL A 68 101.80 -12.16 19.24
C VAL A 68 100.56 -11.38 18.82
N PRO A 69 99.33 -11.90 19.07
CA PRO A 69 98.12 -11.14 18.81
C PRO A 69 98.07 -9.93 19.76
N LEU A 70 97.74 -8.77 19.20
CA LEU A 70 97.60 -7.49 19.92
C LEU A 70 96.12 -7.12 20.14
N THR A 71 95.20 -7.72 19.38
CA THR A 71 93.76 -7.67 19.64
C THR A 71 93.29 -8.99 20.24
N ASP A 72 92.34 -8.92 21.18
CA ASP A 72 91.69 -10.12 21.76
C ASP A 72 90.48 -10.49 20.91
N GLU A 73 90.71 -11.27 19.85
CA GLU A 73 89.62 -11.80 19.04
C GLU A 73 88.97 -13.01 19.69
N GLN A 74 87.65 -12.94 19.90
CA GLN A 74 86.90 -14.06 20.46
C GLN A 74 86.56 -15.15 19.42
N LEU A 75 86.58 -14.80 18.13
CA LEU A 75 86.17 -15.67 17.02
C LEU A 75 87.34 -16.44 16.38
N ILE A 76 88.54 -15.85 16.34
CA ILE A 76 89.73 -16.42 15.68
C ILE A 76 90.86 -16.60 16.69
N SER A 77 91.59 -17.70 16.56
CA SER A 77 92.78 -18.02 17.37
C SER A 77 94.02 -18.12 16.49
N ILE A 78 95.15 -17.64 17.01
CA ILE A 78 96.46 -17.75 16.35
C ILE A 78 97.40 -18.61 17.19
N ASN A 79 97.99 -19.63 16.56
CA ASN A 79 99.10 -20.35 17.16
C ASN A 79 100.39 -19.54 16.99
N ARG A 80 100.92 -19.04 18.12
CA ARG A 80 102.08 -18.14 18.15
C ARG A 80 103.32 -18.73 17.49
N THR A 81 103.53 -20.04 17.63
CA THR A 81 104.75 -20.73 17.18
C THR A 81 104.72 -21.20 15.74
N THR A 82 103.54 -21.36 15.16
CA THR A 82 103.38 -21.85 13.77
C THR A 82 102.81 -20.79 12.82
N GLY A 83 102.17 -19.75 13.36
CA GLY A 83 101.43 -18.74 12.60
C GLY A 83 100.10 -19.24 12.05
N LEU A 84 99.64 -20.43 12.45
CA LEU A 84 98.37 -21.00 12.02
C LEU A 84 97.19 -20.25 12.65
N LEU A 85 96.26 -19.81 11.82
CA LEU A 85 94.97 -19.24 12.22
C LEU A 85 93.90 -20.34 12.21
N THR A 86 93.17 -20.46 13.32
CA THR A 86 92.08 -21.43 13.49
C THR A 86 90.83 -20.78 14.07
N VAL A 87 89.65 -21.26 13.67
CA VAL A 87 88.35 -20.83 14.19
C VAL A 87 88.24 -21.19 15.68
N ARG A 88 87.94 -20.22 16.55
CA ARG A 88 87.83 -20.40 18.01
C ARG A 88 86.38 -20.59 18.47
N ARG A 89 85.44 -19.91 17.81
CA ARG A 89 83.99 -20.01 18.01
C ARG A 89 83.31 -19.97 16.63
N ARG A 90 82.10 -20.54 16.54
CA ARG A 90 81.28 -20.51 15.31
C ARG A 90 81.15 -19.05 14.85
N ILE A 91 81.47 -18.82 13.58
CA ILE A 91 81.37 -17.52 12.94
C ILE A 91 80.06 -17.55 12.17
N ASP A 92 79.09 -16.78 12.66
CA ASP A 92 77.75 -16.58 12.08
C ASP A 92 77.73 -15.12 11.61
N ARG A 93 77.64 -14.94 10.30
CA ARG A 93 77.80 -13.64 9.66
C ARG A 93 76.61 -12.75 9.97
N GLU A 94 75.40 -13.29 10.01
CA GLU A 94 74.15 -12.56 10.22
C GLU A 94 74.13 -11.92 11.61
N ASN A 95 74.65 -12.62 12.62
CA ASN A 95 74.80 -12.09 13.97
C ASN A 95 75.96 -11.09 14.09
N LEU A 96 77.08 -11.34 13.41
CA LEU A 96 78.24 -10.43 13.41
C LEU A 96 77.90 -9.06 12.81
N CYS A 97 77.15 -9.05 11.71
CA CYS A 97 76.81 -7.80 11.04
C CYS A 97 75.66 -7.02 11.77
N LYS A 98 74.85 -7.67 12.64
CA LYS A 98 73.89 -7.00 13.56
C LYS A 98 74.57 -6.18 14.66
N GLU A 99 75.68 -6.68 15.22
CA GLU A 99 76.41 -6.02 16.31
C GLU A 99 77.27 -4.84 15.84
N THR A 100 77.69 -4.84 14.58
CA THR A 100 78.65 -3.87 14.01
C THR A 100 78.00 -2.72 13.22
N GLY A 101 76.70 -2.82 12.90
CA GLY A 101 75.90 -1.71 12.35
C GLY A 101 76.19 -1.32 10.88
N SER A 102 77.10 -2.00 10.19
CA SER A 102 77.38 -1.79 8.77
C SER A 102 77.71 -3.12 8.09
N CYS A 103 76.78 -3.62 7.28
CA CYS A 103 76.96 -4.80 6.42
C CYS A 103 77.39 -4.35 5.02
N CYS A 104 78.43 -4.96 4.44
CA CYS A 104 79.07 -4.53 3.18
C CYS A 104 79.36 -5.74 2.25
N PRO A 105 79.42 -5.51 0.91
CA PRO A 105 79.25 -6.55 -0.11
C PRO A 105 80.40 -7.55 -0.22
N GLY A 106 80.05 -8.84 -0.17
CA GLY A 106 80.94 -9.94 -0.53
C GLY A 106 81.50 -9.73 -1.93
N GLN A 107 82.81 -9.66 -2.05
CA GLN A 107 83.47 -9.51 -3.33
C GLN A 107 83.68 -10.92 -3.93
N ASN A 108 82.95 -11.22 -5.00
CA ASN A 108 83.26 -12.33 -5.92
C ASN A 108 84.61 -12.05 -6.61
N VAL A 109 85.72 -12.24 -5.89
CA VAL A 109 87.05 -12.25 -6.49
C VAL A 109 87.40 -13.71 -6.76
N PRO A 110 87.46 -14.14 -8.04
CA PRO A 110 87.83 -15.51 -8.37
C PRO A 110 89.27 -15.79 -7.88
N PRO A 111 89.59 -17.06 -7.54
CA PRO A 111 90.94 -17.41 -7.13
C PRO A 111 91.92 -17.06 -8.26
N PRO A 112 93.12 -16.51 -7.97
CA PRO A 112 94.09 -16.24 -9.02
C PRO A 112 94.59 -17.58 -9.57
N SER A 113 93.95 -18.04 -10.65
CA SER A 113 94.50 -19.05 -11.54
C SER A 113 95.64 -18.41 -12.33
N THR A 114 96.83 -19.01 -12.18
CA THR A 114 97.96 -19.02 -13.12
C THR A 114 98.01 -17.87 -14.14
N PHE A 115 98.76 -16.81 -13.84
CA PHE A 115 99.28 -15.92 -14.89
C PHE A 115 100.80 -15.84 -14.84
N THR A 116 101.38 -16.21 -15.98
CA THR A 116 102.77 -16.09 -16.36
C THR A 116 103.19 -14.62 -16.45
N PHE A 117 104.41 -14.35 -16.00
CA PHE A 117 105.13 -13.09 -16.09
C PHE A 117 105.04 -12.43 -17.48
N HIS A 118 104.29 -11.34 -17.58
CA HIS A 118 104.67 -10.03 -18.16
C HIS A 118 103.39 -9.20 -18.28
N ASP A 119 103.12 -8.32 -17.31
CA ASP A 119 102.74 -6.93 -17.57
C ASP A 119 102.42 -6.18 -16.27
N ASN A 120 102.76 -4.90 -16.28
CA ASN A 120 102.65 -3.94 -15.17
C ASN A 120 101.22 -3.84 -14.62
N LEU A 121 101.04 -4.05 -13.32
CA LEU A 121 99.81 -3.70 -12.61
C LEU A 121 100.12 -2.96 -11.31
N LEU A 122 100.36 -1.65 -11.44
CA LEU A 122 100.43 -0.68 -10.34
C LEU A 122 99.30 0.36 -10.42
N SER A 123 98.12 -0.02 -10.96
CA SER A 123 97.01 0.91 -11.16
C SER A 123 95.61 0.40 -10.77
N HIS A 124 95.47 -0.66 -9.96
CA HIS A 124 94.15 -1.15 -9.51
C HIS A 124 93.97 -1.26 -7.99
N LEU A 125 94.82 -0.62 -7.19
CA LEU A 125 94.67 -0.54 -5.73
C LEU A 125 94.30 0.87 -5.25
N SER A 126 93.43 1.55 -6.00
CA SER A 126 92.90 2.87 -5.64
C SER A 126 91.39 2.95 -5.86
N SER A 127 90.62 1.98 -5.37
CA SER A 127 89.21 2.16 -5.00
C SER A 127 88.70 0.96 -4.18
N VAL A 128 89.01 0.92 -2.89
CA VAL A 128 88.22 0.14 -1.94
C VAL A 128 87.79 1.13 -0.86
N GLN A 129 86.71 1.85 -1.16
CA GLN A 129 85.90 2.49 -0.13
C GLN A 129 84.93 1.43 0.40
N ASP A 130 84.81 1.39 1.73
CA ASP A 130 84.03 0.51 2.61
C ASP A 130 84.65 -0.85 3.02
N PRO A 131 84.90 -1.05 4.33
CA PRO A 131 85.34 -2.35 4.86
C PRO A 131 84.15 -3.32 4.92
N GLY A 132 84.25 -4.44 4.20
CA GLY A 132 83.33 -5.60 4.26
C GLY A 132 83.15 -6.19 5.68
N CYS A 133 82.18 -7.09 5.87
CA CYS A 133 82.01 -7.87 7.13
C CYS A 133 83.26 -8.76 7.30
N ALA A 134 84.27 -8.20 7.96
CA ALA A 134 85.60 -8.77 8.06
C ALA A 134 86.10 -8.69 9.49
N ILE A 135 86.64 -9.80 9.99
CA ILE A 135 87.25 -9.87 11.30
C ILE A 135 88.68 -9.31 11.16
N ILE A 136 88.95 -8.19 11.82
CA ILE A 136 90.24 -7.50 11.74
C ILE A 136 91.01 -7.75 13.02
N MET A 137 92.15 -8.44 12.92
CA MET A 137 93.04 -8.67 14.04
C MET A 137 94.43 -8.10 13.80
N LEU A 138 95.05 -7.53 14.84
CA LEU A 138 96.42 -7.03 14.77
C LEU A 138 97.36 -8.05 15.39
N VAL A 139 98.44 -8.37 14.70
CA VAL A 139 99.44 -9.36 15.11
C VAL A 139 100.84 -8.77 14.97
N MET A 140 101.67 -8.88 15.99
CA MET A 140 103.08 -8.47 15.95
C MET A 140 103.97 -9.64 15.54
N ASP A 141 104.86 -9.43 14.57
CA ASP A 141 105.86 -10.43 14.14
C ASP A 141 107.17 -10.26 14.92
N GLN A 142 107.48 -11.23 15.79
CA GLN A 142 108.70 -11.25 16.59
C GLN A 142 109.77 -12.23 16.09
N ARG A 143 109.74 -12.63 14.81
CA ARG A 143 110.79 -13.50 14.22
C ARG A 143 112.18 -12.90 14.39
N GLN A 144 113.13 -13.72 14.86
CA GLN A 144 114.54 -13.33 14.92
C GLN A 144 115.15 -13.29 13.51
N ARG A 145 115.22 -12.10 12.92
CA ARG A 145 116.00 -11.87 11.70
C ARG A 145 117.49 -11.88 12.06
N ASN A 146 118.27 -12.78 11.45
CA ASN A 146 119.73 -12.76 11.51
C ASN A 146 120.24 -11.49 10.81
N LEU A 147 120.22 -10.37 11.52
CA LEU A 147 120.85 -9.12 11.10
C LEU A 147 122.22 -9.01 11.78
N PRO A 148 123.27 -8.62 11.04
CA PRO A 148 124.57 -8.34 11.64
C PRO A 148 124.44 -7.23 12.68
N SER A 149 125.08 -7.44 13.82
CA SER A 149 124.96 -6.70 15.07
C SER A 149 125.25 -5.20 14.92
N HIS A 150 124.21 -4.38 14.64
CA HIS A 150 124.03 -2.98 15.05
C HIS A 150 122.74 -2.32 14.49
N ARG A 151 121.58 -2.98 14.56
CA ARG A 151 120.27 -2.31 14.40
C ARG A 151 119.27 -2.84 15.44
N SER A 152 118.51 -1.93 16.04
CA SER A 152 117.32 -2.23 16.84
C SER A 152 116.35 -3.09 16.01
N GLN A 153 115.90 -4.19 16.58
CA GLN A 153 115.02 -5.14 15.90
C GLN A 153 113.60 -4.55 15.88
N GLU A 154 113.21 -3.94 14.77
CA GLU A 154 111.84 -3.46 14.57
C GLU A 154 110.92 -4.65 14.28
N HIS A 155 109.88 -4.82 15.10
CA HIS A 155 108.86 -5.85 14.93
C HIS A 155 107.71 -5.30 14.07
N PRO A 156 107.52 -5.77 12.83
CA PRO A 156 106.47 -5.24 11.98
C PRO A 156 105.09 -5.61 12.52
N LEU A 157 104.15 -4.69 12.38
CA LEU A 157 102.74 -4.89 12.70
C LEU A 157 102.04 -5.48 11.47
N ILE A 158 101.38 -6.61 11.68
CA ILE A 158 100.56 -7.29 10.67
C ILE A 158 99.09 -7.04 10.99
N GLN A 159 98.36 -6.47 10.04
CA GLN A 159 96.91 -6.43 10.09
C GLN A 159 96.36 -7.61 9.30
N VAL A 160 95.73 -8.52 10.00
CA VAL A 160 95.06 -9.66 9.41
C VAL A 160 93.59 -9.28 9.23
N ILE A 161 93.12 -9.34 8.01
CA ILE A 161 91.71 -9.11 7.65
C ILE A 161 91.15 -10.44 7.18
N VAL A 162 90.13 -10.95 7.86
CA VAL A 162 89.46 -12.19 7.50
C VAL A 162 88.08 -11.84 6.99
N TYR A 163 87.91 -11.92 5.67
CA TYR A 163 86.61 -11.75 5.03
C TYR A 163 85.79 -13.01 5.22
N VAL A 164 84.53 -12.83 5.63
CA VAL A 164 83.56 -13.91 5.82
C VAL A 164 82.62 -13.90 4.63
N ASN A 165 82.63 -14.97 3.84
CA ASN A 165 81.65 -15.21 2.79
C ASN A 165 80.34 -15.67 3.43
N ASP A 166 79.26 -15.13 2.88
CA ASP A 166 77.89 -15.53 3.18
C ASP A 166 77.60 -16.94 2.64
N LEU A 167 76.89 -17.76 3.42
CA LEU A 167 76.32 -19.03 3.01
C LEU A 167 74.81 -18.91 2.96
N ASN A 168 74.17 -19.58 2.00
CA ASN A 168 72.72 -19.59 1.88
C ASN A 168 72.08 -20.56 2.89
N ASP A 169 72.06 -20.18 4.17
CA ASP A 169 71.58 -21.01 5.27
C ASP A 169 70.33 -20.46 5.99
N ASN A 170 69.85 -19.27 5.62
CA ASN A 170 68.58 -18.74 6.10
C ASN A 170 67.53 -18.68 4.97
N PRO A 171 66.35 -19.28 5.15
CA PRO A 171 65.28 -19.14 4.18
C PRO A 171 64.69 -17.72 4.23
N PRO A 172 64.19 -17.20 3.09
CA PRO A 172 63.44 -15.96 3.08
C PRO A 172 62.12 -16.12 3.85
N GLY A 173 61.63 -15.06 4.51
CA GLY A 173 60.42 -15.15 5.31
C GLY A 173 59.69 -13.84 5.58
N TRP A 174 58.48 -13.94 6.13
CA TRP A 174 57.67 -12.80 6.57
C TRP A 174 57.53 -12.79 8.09
N SER A 175 57.25 -11.63 8.67
CA SER A 175 56.89 -11.52 10.08
C SER A 175 55.46 -12.00 10.41
N LEU A 176 54.66 -12.28 9.38
CA LEU A 176 53.27 -12.71 9.47
C LEU A 176 53.12 -14.08 8.80
N ASP A 177 52.29 -14.95 9.36
CA ASP A 177 51.95 -16.25 8.76
C ASP A 177 50.74 -16.16 7.82
N LYS A 178 49.91 -15.13 8.01
CA LYS A 178 48.68 -14.89 7.24
C LYS A 178 48.51 -13.39 6.95
N LEU A 179 48.16 -13.07 5.71
CA LEU A 179 47.75 -11.75 5.24
C LEU A 179 46.29 -11.82 4.79
N GLU A 180 45.44 -10.99 5.38
CA GLU A 180 44.04 -10.84 4.97
C GLU A 180 43.86 -9.53 4.21
N LEU A 181 43.23 -9.61 3.04
CA LEU A 181 42.92 -8.46 2.19
C LEU A 181 41.41 -8.41 1.96
N GLU A 182 40.82 -7.23 2.11
CA GLU A 182 39.42 -6.97 1.75
C GLU A 182 39.39 -6.17 0.45
N ILE A 183 38.77 -6.74 -0.59
CA ILE A 183 38.73 -6.17 -1.94
C ILE A 183 37.26 -6.04 -2.39
N PRO A 184 36.79 -4.83 -2.70
CA PRO A 184 35.45 -4.64 -3.25
C PRO A 184 35.28 -5.26 -4.64
N GLU A 185 34.12 -5.83 -4.95
CA GLU A 185 33.95 -6.56 -6.21
C GLU A 185 33.97 -5.68 -7.47
N HIS A 186 33.52 -4.42 -7.39
CA HIS A 186 33.68 -3.42 -8.46
C HIS A 186 35.14 -2.98 -8.73
N THR A 187 36.13 -3.63 -8.11
CA THR A 187 37.53 -3.27 -8.31
C THR A 187 37.93 -3.48 -9.77
N ALA A 188 38.30 -2.40 -10.44
CA ALA A 188 38.68 -2.41 -11.84
C ALA A 188 39.84 -3.37 -12.14
N ILE A 189 39.72 -4.09 -13.28
CA ILE A 189 40.79 -4.91 -13.84
C ILE A 189 42.07 -4.08 -13.96
N GLY A 190 43.18 -4.64 -13.46
CA GLY A 190 44.48 -4.00 -13.46
C GLY A 190 44.84 -3.27 -12.16
N ARG A 191 43.90 -3.08 -11.23
CA ARG A 191 44.19 -2.55 -9.89
C ARG A 191 45.20 -3.46 -9.18
N LYS A 192 46.23 -2.85 -8.59
CA LYS A 192 47.29 -3.53 -7.83
C LYS A 192 47.15 -3.26 -6.33
N PHE A 193 47.20 -4.30 -5.51
CA PHE A 193 47.25 -4.22 -4.04
C PHE A 193 48.65 -4.58 -3.58
N GLN A 194 49.33 -3.68 -2.86
CA GLN A 194 50.70 -3.91 -2.43
C GLN A 194 50.77 -5.10 -1.46
N LEU A 195 51.67 -6.03 -1.74
CA LEU A 195 51.98 -7.17 -0.88
C LEU A 195 53.28 -6.90 -0.09
N PRO A 196 53.42 -7.46 1.13
CA PRO A 196 54.64 -7.35 1.90
C PRO A 196 55.78 -8.14 1.25
N GLU A 197 56.98 -7.57 1.25
CA GLU A 197 58.20 -8.23 0.79
C GLU A 197 58.69 -9.23 1.85
N ALA A 198 59.20 -10.38 1.42
CA ALA A 198 59.92 -11.30 2.29
C ALA A 198 61.30 -10.70 2.63
N ILE A 199 61.76 -10.97 3.85
CA ILE A 199 63.07 -10.57 4.34
C ILE A 199 63.92 -11.83 4.38
N ASP A 200 65.10 -11.72 3.79
CA ASP A 200 66.13 -12.74 3.79
C ASP A 200 67.35 -12.21 4.56
N PRO A 201 67.78 -12.88 5.65
CA PRO A 201 68.96 -12.49 6.42
C PRO A 201 70.29 -12.61 5.66
N ASP A 202 70.35 -13.45 4.62
CA ASP A 202 71.56 -13.72 3.83
C ASP A 202 71.98 -12.48 3.03
N HIS A 203 73.20 -12.44 2.49
CA HIS A 203 73.76 -11.23 1.88
C HIS A 203 74.23 -11.46 0.44
N GLY A 204 73.78 -10.55 -0.43
CA GLY A 204 74.22 -10.49 -1.82
C GLY A 204 73.13 -10.90 -2.80
N PRO A 205 73.32 -10.65 -4.11
CA PRO A 205 72.31 -10.91 -5.11
C PRO A 205 72.02 -12.41 -5.32
N ASP A 206 72.95 -13.26 -4.89
CA ASP A 206 72.94 -14.69 -5.17
C ASP A 206 72.32 -15.51 -4.02
N HIS A 207 72.21 -14.99 -2.81
CA HIS A 207 71.63 -15.71 -1.65
C HIS A 207 70.40 -15.02 -1.03
N THR A 208 70.05 -13.82 -1.48
CA THR A 208 68.81 -13.14 -1.04
C THR A 208 67.63 -13.49 -1.93
N VAL A 209 66.43 -13.05 -1.54
CA VAL A 209 65.20 -13.23 -2.33
C VAL A 209 65.40 -12.84 -3.79
N GLN A 210 65.25 -13.81 -4.69
CA GLN A 210 65.36 -13.60 -6.13
C GLN A 210 64.01 -13.59 -6.83
N SER A 211 63.06 -14.39 -6.35
CA SER A 211 61.77 -14.51 -7.02
C SER A 211 60.63 -14.84 -6.06
N TYR A 212 59.43 -14.47 -6.50
CA TYR A 212 58.20 -14.79 -5.79
C TYR A 212 57.28 -15.59 -6.71
N ARG A 213 56.51 -16.50 -6.11
CA ARG A 213 55.45 -17.26 -6.79
C ARG A 213 54.17 -17.18 -5.98
N LEU A 214 53.06 -16.98 -6.66
CA LEU A 214 51.73 -17.05 -6.06
C LEU A 214 51.06 -18.33 -6.54
N ILE A 215 50.58 -19.15 -5.61
CA ILE A 215 49.94 -20.44 -5.90
C ILE A 215 48.53 -20.44 -5.27
N PRO A 216 47.45 -20.71 -6.03
CA PRO A 216 46.12 -20.87 -5.45
C PRO A 216 46.06 -22.15 -4.62
N SER A 217 45.46 -22.07 -3.43
CA SER A 217 45.39 -23.21 -2.50
C SER A 217 44.48 -24.35 -2.99
N GLU A 218 43.62 -24.07 -3.98
CA GLU A 218 42.62 -25.01 -4.53
C GLU A 218 43.11 -25.80 -5.76
N SER A 219 44.32 -25.54 -6.28
CA SER A 219 44.83 -26.28 -7.44
C SER A 219 45.48 -27.60 -7.03
N ASN A 220 44.79 -28.72 -7.32
CA ASN A 220 45.32 -30.08 -7.21
C ASN A 220 46.28 -30.48 -8.36
N ASP A 221 46.75 -29.53 -9.18
CA ASP A 221 47.52 -29.83 -10.37
C ASP A 221 49.03 -29.76 -10.11
N TYR A 222 49.62 -30.96 -9.93
CA TYR A 222 51.05 -31.19 -9.74
C TYR A 222 51.78 -31.13 -11.09
N ASP A 223 51.73 -30.00 -11.80
CA ASP A 223 52.64 -29.75 -12.93
C ASP A 223 53.50 -28.53 -12.63
N SER A 224 54.73 -28.81 -12.18
CA SER A 224 55.72 -27.85 -11.71
C SER A 224 56.44 -27.10 -12.84
N SER A 225 55.91 -27.12 -14.07
CA SER A 225 56.61 -26.58 -15.26
C SER A 225 55.97 -25.33 -15.89
N VAL A 226 54.89 -24.79 -15.33
CA VAL A 226 54.22 -23.59 -15.88
C VAL A 226 54.47 -22.36 -15.01
N ARG A 227 55.10 -21.34 -15.62
CA ARG A 227 55.19 -19.98 -15.08
C ARG A 227 53.77 -19.43 -14.89
N VAL A 228 53.45 -18.99 -13.67
CA VAL A 228 52.21 -18.31 -13.27
C VAL A 228 50.98 -19.23 -13.22
N LEU A 229 50.81 -19.96 -12.11
CA LEU A 229 49.48 -20.42 -11.70
C LEU A 229 48.75 -19.24 -11.06
N ALA A 230 48.38 -18.25 -11.87
CA ALA A 230 47.43 -17.22 -11.45
C ALA A 230 46.06 -17.89 -11.26
N SER A 231 45.32 -17.48 -10.22
CA SER A 231 43.88 -17.72 -10.20
C SER A 231 43.25 -17.00 -11.39
N ASP A 232 42.06 -17.43 -11.83
CA ASP A 232 41.29 -16.75 -12.87
C ASP A 232 41.10 -15.24 -12.59
N ALA A 233 41.04 -14.84 -11.31
CA ALA A 233 40.76 -13.47 -10.89
C ALA A 233 42.00 -12.63 -10.52
N PHE A 234 43.09 -13.25 -10.06
CA PHE A 234 44.25 -12.54 -9.51
C PHE A 234 45.57 -13.06 -10.06
N GLU A 235 46.47 -12.12 -10.39
CA GLU A 235 47.83 -12.41 -10.82
C GLU A 235 48.87 -11.70 -9.93
N LEU A 236 50.02 -12.33 -9.75
CA LEU A 236 51.15 -11.67 -9.09
C LEU A 236 51.81 -10.71 -10.07
N SER A 237 51.89 -9.44 -9.69
CA SER A 237 52.70 -8.43 -10.37
C SER A 237 53.95 -8.13 -9.54
N SER A 238 55.12 -8.23 -10.17
CA SER A 238 56.41 -7.93 -9.55
C SER A 238 57.14 -6.89 -10.38
N GLU A 239 57.56 -5.80 -9.76
CA GLU A 239 58.38 -4.77 -10.38
C GLU A 239 59.77 -4.79 -9.73
N LEU A 240 60.81 -5.03 -10.55
CA LEU A 240 62.21 -5.04 -10.13
C LEU A 240 62.74 -3.60 -10.21
N PHE A 241 63.23 -3.07 -9.09
CA PHE A 241 63.94 -1.78 -9.08
C PHE A 241 65.46 -2.01 -9.19
N GLU A 242 66.10 -1.28 -10.11
CA GLU A 242 67.53 -1.46 -10.41
C GLU A 242 68.49 -0.99 -9.30
N ARG A 243 69.68 -1.57 -9.38
CA ARG A 243 70.83 -1.56 -8.46
C ARG A 243 71.30 -0.19 -7.94
N SER A 244 71.71 -0.19 -6.68
CA SER A 244 73.03 0.34 -6.29
C SER A 244 73.98 -0.85 -6.05
N SER A 245 75.26 -0.72 -6.42
CA SER A 245 76.25 -1.81 -6.33
C SER A 245 76.29 -2.43 -4.92
N GLY A 246 75.84 -3.68 -4.77
CA GLY A 246 75.93 -4.44 -3.52
C GLY A 246 74.66 -4.47 -2.64
N ALA A 247 73.57 -3.83 -3.06
CA ALA A 247 72.27 -3.90 -2.36
C ALA A 247 71.40 -5.08 -2.84
N PRO A 248 70.56 -5.67 -1.95
CA PRO A 248 69.60 -6.72 -2.30
C PRO A 248 68.57 -6.23 -3.32
N PHE A 249 67.98 -7.16 -4.08
CA PHE A 249 66.87 -6.83 -4.99
C PHE A 249 65.70 -6.27 -4.19
N LYS A 250 65.33 -5.01 -4.44
CA LYS A 250 64.06 -4.48 -3.95
C LYS A 250 62.97 -4.80 -4.97
N ILE A 251 62.12 -5.76 -4.63
CA ILE A 251 61.05 -6.25 -5.48
C ILE A 251 59.74 -5.68 -4.94
N SER A 252 59.13 -4.74 -5.66
CA SER A 252 57.78 -4.32 -5.30
C SER A 252 56.78 -5.38 -5.75
N LEU A 253 56.07 -5.96 -4.80
CA LEU A 253 55.06 -6.96 -5.04
C LEU A 253 53.66 -6.34 -5.00
N GLY A 254 52.87 -6.64 -6.01
CA GLY A 254 51.46 -6.28 -6.06
C GLY A 254 50.60 -7.47 -6.47
N LEU A 255 49.51 -7.70 -5.75
CA LEU A 255 48.43 -8.56 -6.22
C LEU A 255 47.58 -7.76 -7.21
N LYS A 256 47.54 -8.17 -8.48
CA LYS A 256 46.83 -7.46 -9.54
C LYS A 256 45.54 -8.19 -9.90
N VAL A 257 44.45 -7.44 -10.01
CA VAL A 257 43.15 -7.93 -10.49
C VAL A 257 43.23 -8.18 -11.99
N LYS A 258 42.89 -9.40 -12.42
CA LYS A 258 43.00 -9.86 -13.81
C LYS A 258 41.65 -10.01 -14.51
N ALA A 259 40.60 -10.29 -13.75
CA ALA A 259 39.23 -10.43 -14.23
C ALA A 259 38.27 -9.69 -13.29
N ASP A 260 37.05 -9.46 -13.75
CA ASP A 260 35.99 -8.91 -12.92
C ASP A 260 35.75 -9.82 -11.70
N LEU A 261 35.55 -9.19 -10.55
CA LEU A 261 35.26 -9.87 -9.29
C LEU A 261 33.74 -9.84 -9.10
N ASP A 262 33.20 -10.96 -8.66
CA ASP A 262 31.76 -11.19 -8.45
C ASP A 262 31.67 -12.05 -7.18
N ARG A 263 31.17 -11.46 -6.11
CA ARG A 263 31.14 -12.08 -4.78
C ARG A 263 30.09 -13.18 -4.74
N GLU A 264 28.96 -13.01 -5.42
CA GLU A 264 27.85 -13.97 -5.53
C GLU A 264 28.34 -15.27 -6.18
N LYS A 265 29.31 -15.16 -7.10
CA LYS A 265 29.99 -16.32 -7.69
C LYS A 265 31.10 -16.87 -6.81
N LYS A 266 31.98 -16.02 -6.25
CA LYS A 266 33.09 -16.44 -5.37
C LYS A 266 33.54 -15.33 -4.41
N SER A 267 33.24 -15.51 -3.13
CA SER A 267 33.52 -14.52 -2.07
C SER A 267 34.91 -14.61 -1.42
N VAL A 268 35.64 -15.73 -1.59
CA VAL A 268 36.95 -15.93 -0.95
C VAL A 268 37.96 -16.53 -1.92
N TYR A 269 39.16 -15.95 -1.95
CA TYR A 269 40.32 -16.50 -2.66
C TYR A 269 41.46 -16.76 -1.68
N GLN A 270 42.04 -17.96 -1.73
CA GLN A 270 43.14 -18.36 -0.86
C GLN A 270 44.39 -18.68 -1.69
N PHE A 271 45.48 -18.02 -1.36
CA PHE A 271 46.77 -18.17 -2.04
C PHE A 271 47.87 -18.50 -1.05
N LEU A 272 48.90 -19.17 -1.56
CA LEU A 272 50.20 -19.32 -0.92
C LEU A 272 51.20 -18.47 -1.70
N LEU A 273 51.72 -17.43 -1.07
CA LEU A 273 52.81 -16.61 -1.60
C LEU A 273 54.13 -17.24 -1.16
N ILE A 274 54.96 -17.64 -2.12
CA ILE A 274 56.25 -18.29 -1.90
C ILE A 274 57.36 -17.34 -2.31
N ALA A 275 58.31 -17.09 -1.41
CA ALA A 275 59.57 -16.39 -1.69
C ALA A 275 60.68 -17.44 -1.90
N ILE A 276 61.52 -17.23 -2.90
CA ILE A 276 62.61 -18.15 -3.28
C ILE A 276 63.91 -17.34 -3.34
N ASP A 277 64.91 -17.79 -2.60
CA ASP A 277 66.26 -17.23 -2.64
C ASP A 277 67.02 -17.63 -3.92
N GLY A 278 68.22 -17.08 -4.08
CA GLY A 278 69.11 -17.41 -5.21
C GLY A 278 70.05 -18.59 -4.98
N GLY A 279 70.03 -19.16 -3.78
CA GLY A 279 71.03 -20.08 -3.27
C GLY A 279 71.14 -21.40 -4.03
N SER A 280 72.17 -22.16 -3.69
CA SER A 280 72.35 -23.54 -4.15
C SER A 280 72.74 -24.43 -2.96
N PRO A 281 71.78 -25.14 -2.32
CA PRO A 281 70.36 -25.31 -2.71
C PRO A 281 69.51 -24.05 -2.49
N GLN A 282 68.40 -23.94 -3.22
CA GLN A 282 67.43 -22.86 -3.01
C GLN A 282 66.58 -23.15 -1.77
N LEU A 283 66.41 -22.16 -0.89
CA LEU A 283 65.46 -22.19 0.22
C LEU A 283 64.25 -21.32 -0.10
N THR A 284 63.14 -21.63 0.58
CA THR A 284 61.84 -20.99 0.32
C THR A 284 61.10 -20.68 1.61
N GLY A 285 60.41 -19.55 1.63
CA GLY A 285 59.44 -19.18 2.65
C GLY A 285 58.03 -19.10 2.07
N SER A 286 57.02 -19.21 2.92
CA SER A 286 55.61 -19.15 2.52
C SER A 286 54.76 -18.24 3.41
N LEU A 287 53.83 -17.50 2.80
CA LEU A 287 52.81 -16.66 3.45
C LEU A 287 51.42 -17.03 2.92
N SER A 288 50.45 -17.27 3.82
CA SER A 288 49.05 -17.47 3.42
C SER A 288 48.37 -16.13 3.13
N VAL A 289 47.89 -15.92 1.92
CA VAL A 289 47.16 -14.71 1.54
C VAL A 289 45.70 -15.07 1.32
N VAL A 290 44.81 -14.50 2.13
CA VAL A 290 43.36 -14.69 2.03
C VAL A 290 42.73 -13.38 1.58
N VAL A 291 42.10 -13.40 0.41
CA VAL A 291 41.35 -12.27 -0.13
C VAL A 291 39.88 -12.52 0.12
N GLN A 292 39.25 -11.63 0.88
CA GLN A 292 37.82 -11.55 1.09
C GLN A 292 37.25 -10.53 0.10
N ILE A 293 36.31 -10.95 -0.74
CA ILE A 293 35.59 -10.03 -1.61
C ILE A 293 34.48 -9.39 -0.80
N THR A 294 34.50 -8.06 -0.69
CA THR A 294 33.47 -7.31 0.03
C THR A 294 32.30 -6.99 -0.89
N ASP A 295 31.11 -7.25 -0.39
CA ASP A 295 29.81 -7.05 -1.03
C ASP A 295 29.58 -5.58 -1.38
N ILE A 296 29.00 -5.34 -2.55
CA ILE A 296 28.47 -4.07 -2.99
C ILE A 296 27.06 -4.33 -3.43
N ASN A 297 26.17 -3.40 -3.08
CA ASN A 297 24.82 -3.44 -3.60
C ASN A 297 24.84 -3.17 -5.12
N ASP A 298 24.89 -4.23 -5.92
CA ASP A 298 24.85 -4.19 -7.38
C ASP A 298 23.74 -5.08 -7.98
N HIS A 299 23.05 -5.86 -7.15
CA HIS A 299 21.82 -6.54 -7.51
C HIS A 299 20.61 -5.66 -7.19
N THR A 300 19.59 -5.77 -8.04
CA THR A 300 18.32 -5.08 -7.83
C THR A 300 17.34 -6.04 -7.15
N PRO A 301 16.61 -5.63 -6.11
CA PRO A 301 15.66 -6.49 -5.44
C PRO A 301 14.57 -6.94 -6.40
N TYR A 302 13.97 -8.12 -6.15
CA TYR A 302 12.89 -8.65 -6.98
C TYR A 302 11.77 -9.26 -6.15
N PHE A 303 10.54 -9.14 -6.65
CA PHE A 303 9.36 -9.70 -5.97
C PHE A 303 9.24 -11.20 -6.21
N ARG A 304 9.00 -11.96 -5.15
CA ARG A 304 8.77 -13.42 -5.23
C ARG A 304 7.58 -13.78 -6.11
N GLN A 305 6.53 -12.96 -6.06
CA GLN A 305 5.34 -13.10 -6.92
C GLN A 305 5.13 -11.82 -7.71
N PRO A 306 5.31 -11.83 -9.04
CA PRO A 306 5.04 -10.67 -9.88
C PRO A 306 3.52 -10.49 -10.05
N ASN A 307 3.04 -9.27 -9.86
CA ASN A 307 1.65 -8.85 -10.07
C ASN A 307 0.60 -9.72 -9.34
N PRO A 308 0.69 -9.86 -8.00
CA PRO A 308 -0.24 -10.67 -7.23
C PRO A 308 -1.68 -10.13 -7.32
N SER A 309 -2.65 -11.03 -7.21
CA SER A 309 -4.07 -10.67 -7.17
C SER A 309 -4.81 -11.37 -6.03
N LEU A 310 -5.71 -10.65 -5.36
CA LEU A 310 -6.55 -11.18 -4.29
C LEU A 310 -7.96 -10.57 -4.30
N GLU A 311 -8.87 -11.20 -3.58
CA GLU A 311 -10.26 -10.75 -3.44
C GLU A 311 -10.58 -10.44 -1.96
N ILE A 312 -11.19 -9.29 -1.69
CA ILE A 312 -11.64 -8.88 -0.35
C ILE A 312 -13.05 -8.35 -0.41
N ALA A 313 -13.84 -8.56 0.64
CA ALA A 313 -15.17 -7.96 0.76
C ALA A 313 -15.06 -6.47 1.09
N GLU A 314 -16.01 -5.67 0.64
CA GLU A 314 -16.04 -4.23 0.96
C GLU A 314 -16.19 -3.95 2.47
N ASN A 315 -16.90 -4.82 3.19
CA ASN A 315 -17.04 -4.72 4.65
C ASN A 315 -15.79 -5.19 5.44
N THR A 316 -14.64 -5.35 4.78
CA THR A 316 -13.38 -5.70 5.45
C THR A 316 -13.01 -4.59 6.44
N SER A 317 -12.86 -4.95 7.71
CA SER A 317 -12.58 -3.97 8.77
C SER A 317 -11.25 -3.24 8.56
N VAL A 318 -11.25 -1.94 8.87
CA VAL A 318 -10.03 -1.14 8.97
C VAL A 318 -9.07 -1.78 9.98
N GLY A 319 -7.78 -1.84 9.62
CA GLY A 319 -6.72 -2.51 10.37
C GLY A 319 -6.46 -3.96 9.95
N THR A 320 -7.25 -4.53 9.04
CA THR A 320 -7.04 -5.89 8.55
C THR A 320 -5.83 -5.96 7.61
N GLN A 321 -4.88 -6.84 7.90
CA GLN A 321 -3.80 -7.20 6.98
C GLN A 321 -4.34 -8.11 5.88
N ILE A 322 -4.28 -7.66 4.62
CA ILE A 322 -4.86 -8.37 3.47
C ILE A 322 -3.83 -9.10 2.64
N TYR A 323 -2.56 -8.68 2.69
CA TYR A 323 -1.48 -9.28 1.92
C TYR A 323 -0.12 -9.00 2.57
N THR A 324 0.87 -9.85 2.30
CA THR A 324 2.26 -9.59 2.67
C THR A 324 3.10 -9.70 1.41
N VAL A 325 3.67 -8.58 1.00
CA VAL A 325 4.59 -8.49 -0.13
C VAL A 325 5.93 -9.06 0.30
N VAL A 326 6.50 -9.92 -0.53
CA VAL A 326 7.82 -10.52 -0.27
C VAL A 326 8.72 -10.22 -1.45
N ALA A 327 9.73 -9.39 -1.20
CA ALA A 327 10.87 -9.20 -2.08
C ALA A 327 12.08 -9.98 -1.57
N LEU A 328 12.98 -10.30 -2.49
CA LEU A 328 14.26 -10.94 -2.25
C LEU A 328 15.34 -10.11 -2.92
N ASP A 329 16.55 -10.19 -2.38
CA ASP A 329 17.74 -9.59 -2.95
C ASP A 329 18.84 -10.65 -2.98
N ASP A 330 19.64 -10.65 -4.02
CA ASP A 330 20.76 -11.59 -4.16
C ASP A 330 22.00 -11.08 -3.40
N ASP A 331 22.02 -9.79 -3.01
CA ASP A 331 23.02 -9.18 -2.12
C ASP A 331 22.73 -9.54 -0.64
N PRO A 332 23.53 -10.42 0.01
CA PRO A 332 23.21 -10.96 1.34
C PRO A 332 23.29 -9.92 2.45
N SER A 333 24.02 -8.82 2.24
CA SER A 333 24.09 -7.73 3.21
C SER A 333 22.80 -6.88 3.25
N ASP A 334 21.95 -6.97 2.23
CA ASP A 334 20.81 -6.07 2.04
C ASP A 334 19.44 -6.69 2.36
N ALA A 335 19.37 -7.99 2.68
CA ALA A 335 18.13 -8.64 3.09
C ALA A 335 17.42 -7.95 4.29
N ASN A 336 18.18 -7.28 5.18
CA ASN A 336 17.65 -6.49 6.30
C ASN A 336 17.46 -4.99 5.99
N ARG A 337 17.79 -4.55 4.77
CA ARG A 337 17.75 -3.16 4.31
C ARG A 337 16.63 -2.90 3.31
N LEU A 338 15.91 -3.94 2.88
CA LEU A 338 14.73 -3.79 2.01
C LEU A 338 13.65 -2.96 2.70
N GLU A 339 13.34 -1.82 2.09
CA GLU A 339 12.27 -0.91 2.47
C GLU A 339 11.15 -0.96 1.43
N TYR A 340 9.96 -1.32 1.90
CA TYR A 340 8.74 -1.35 1.10
C TYR A 340 8.04 0.01 1.17
N ARG A 341 7.44 0.44 0.05
CA ARG A 341 6.58 1.61 0.03
C ARG A 341 5.51 1.51 -1.04
N MET A 342 4.48 2.34 -0.88
CA MET A 342 3.50 2.52 -1.94
C MET A 342 4.16 3.31 -3.07
N GLY A 343 3.97 2.83 -4.30
CA GLY A 343 4.62 3.42 -5.46
C GLY A 343 4.10 4.82 -5.77
N SER A 344 4.94 5.62 -6.40
CA SER A 344 4.66 7.03 -6.73
C SER A 344 3.42 7.23 -7.61
N THR A 345 3.00 6.19 -8.33
CA THR A 345 1.81 6.18 -9.20
C THR A 345 0.50 5.86 -8.47
N ALA A 346 0.54 5.63 -7.16
CA ALA A 346 -0.66 5.37 -6.38
C ALA A 346 -1.56 6.62 -6.32
N SER A 347 -2.86 6.42 -6.58
CA SER A 347 -3.83 7.50 -6.47
C SER A 347 -4.02 7.93 -5.00
N ALA A 348 -4.48 9.16 -4.79
CA ALA A 348 -4.81 9.65 -3.45
C ALA A 348 -5.82 8.76 -2.72
N GLU A 349 -6.75 8.14 -3.47
CA GLU A 349 -7.72 7.21 -2.91
C GLU A 349 -7.07 5.90 -2.44
N VAL A 350 -6.13 5.35 -3.22
CA VAL A 350 -5.38 4.16 -2.80
C VAL A 350 -4.54 4.44 -1.56
N GLN A 351 -3.91 5.62 -1.47
CA GLN A 351 -3.15 6.05 -0.29
C GLN A 351 -4.03 6.27 0.95
N ARG A 352 -5.32 6.59 0.76
CA ARG A 352 -6.30 6.71 1.84
C ARG A 352 -6.78 5.35 2.34
N LEU A 353 -7.06 4.44 1.42
CA LEU A 353 -7.68 3.13 1.68
C LEU A 353 -6.70 2.05 2.13
N PHE A 354 -5.43 2.14 1.74
CA PHE A 354 -4.44 1.11 2.04
C PHE A 354 -3.13 1.73 2.53
N SER A 355 -2.42 0.97 3.36
CA SER A 355 -1.04 1.26 3.76
C SER A 355 -0.17 0.02 3.61
N ILE A 356 1.13 0.22 3.52
CA ILE A 356 2.13 -0.85 3.52
C ILE A 356 3.16 -0.57 4.60
N ASP A 357 3.45 -1.57 5.44
CA ASP A 357 4.54 -1.48 6.42
C ASP A 357 5.88 -1.54 5.70
N SER A 358 6.76 -0.58 6.00
CA SER A 358 8.01 -0.41 5.26
C SER A 358 9.03 -1.51 5.52
N ARG A 359 8.89 -2.32 6.57
CA ARG A 359 9.85 -3.38 6.91
C ARG A 359 9.30 -4.77 6.66
N THR A 360 8.01 -4.99 6.92
CA THR A 360 7.40 -6.32 6.77
C THR A 360 6.75 -6.54 5.41
N GLY A 361 6.50 -5.48 4.63
CA GLY A 361 5.73 -5.56 3.40
C GLY A 361 4.25 -5.89 3.62
N SER A 362 3.75 -5.80 4.85
CA SER A 362 2.34 -6.05 5.19
C SER A 362 1.46 -4.93 4.64
N VAL A 363 0.52 -5.29 3.77
CA VAL A 363 -0.50 -4.39 3.24
C VAL A 363 -1.75 -4.47 4.12
N VAL A 364 -2.19 -3.32 4.62
CA VAL A 364 -3.28 -3.19 5.60
C VAL A 364 -4.34 -2.22 5.08
N VAL A 365 -5.61 -2.54 5.31
CA VAL A 365 -6.75 -1.66 5.01
C VAL A 365 -6.80 -0.51 6.03
N THR A 366 -6.76 0.74 5.58
CA THR A 366 -6.78 1.94 6.45
C THR A 366 -8.05 2.78 6.33
N GLY A 367 -8.86 2.54 5.31
CA GLY A 367 -10.13 3.21 5.11
C GLY A 367 -11.24 2.24 4.73
N ASP A 368 -12.48 2.68 4.89
CA ASP A 368 -13.65 1.89 4.53
C ASP A 368 -13.71 1.68 3.01
N LEU A 369 -13.79 0.42 2.60
CA LEU A 369 -13.94 0.03 1.21
C LEU A 369 -15.42 0.04 0.85
N ASP A 370 -15.72 0.44 -0.39
CA ASP A 370 -17.07 0.58 -0.91
C ASP A 370 -17.07 0.10 -2.37
N TYR A 371 -17.80 -0.99 -2.64
CA TYR A 371 -17.88 -1.61 -3.96
C TYR A 371 -18.61 -0.70 -4.95
N GLU A 372 -19.62 0.05 -4.53
CA GLU A 372 -20.43 0.93 -5.36
C GLU A 372 -19.61 2.10 -5.92
N SER A 373 -18.60 2.57 -5.17
CA SER A 373 -17.65 3.61 -5.62
C SER A 373 -16.34 3.07 -6.19
N ALA A 374 -16.04 1.78 -6.03
CA ALA A 374 -14.80 1.18 -6.54
C ALA A 374 -14.67 1.35 -8.08
N PRO A 375 -13.45 1.65 -8.57
CA PRO A 375 -13.22 1.84 -10.00
C PRO A 375 -13.21 0.48 -10.73
N ILE A 376 -13.52 0.53 -12.03
CA ILE A 376 -13.41 -0.64 -12.91
C ILE A 376 -11.93 -0.96 -13.08
N LEU A 377 -11.55 -2.18 -12.76
CA LEU A 377 -10.18 -2.63 -12.93
C LEU A 377 -9.87 -2.81 -14.43
N PRO A 378 -8.67 -2.39 -14.89
CA PRO A 378 -8.25 -2.64 -16.26
C PRO A 378 -8.21 -4.15 -16.53
N SER A 379 -8.52 -4.56 -17.76
CA SER A 379 -8.48 -5.98 -18.15
C SER A 379 -7.10 -6.59 -17.88
N LYS A 380 -7.05 -7.88 -17.51
CA LYS A 380 -5.83 -8.56 -17.08
C LYS A 380 -4.71 -8.59 -18.14
N GLU A 381 -5.00 -8.28 -19.41
CA GLU A 381 -4.06 -7.78 -20.43
C GLU A 381 -4.82 -7.56 -21.76
N PRO A 382 -4.33 -6.69 -22.66
CA PRO A 382 -4.54 -6.81 -24.09
C PRO A 382 -3.24 -7.26 -24.75
N LYS A 383 -3.08 -8.55 -25.08
CA LYS A 383 -2.11 -9.06 -26.07
C LYS A 383 -2.38 -10.54 -26.42
N ASP A 384 -2.44 -10.79 -27.73
CA ASP A 384 -2.32 -12.07 -28.43
C ASP A 384 -3.39 -13.15 -28.25
N SER A 385 -4.67 -12.77 -28.31
CA SER A 385 -5.68 -13.72 -28.79
C SER A 385 -6.52 -13.11 -29.90
N LEU A 386 -6.13 -13.40 -31.14
CA LEU A 386 -6.94 -13.18 -32.35
C LEU A 386 -8.25 -14.02 -32.35
N PHE A 387 -8.57 -14.71 -31.26
CA PHE A 387 -9.71 -15.63 -31.14
C PHE A 387 -10.39 -15.66 -29.76
N SER A 388 -10.18 -14.69 -28.86
CA SER A 388 -11.05 -14.58 -27.68
C SER A 388 -12.31 -13.80 -28.03
N SER A 389 -13.43 -14.51 -28.15
CA SER A 389 -14.76 -13.94 -28.35
C SER A 389 -15.05 -12.79 -27.36
N PRO A 390 -15.55 -11.63 -27.81
CA PRO A 390 -15.75 -10.45 -26.96
C PRO A 390 -16.99 -10.52 -26.05
N LEU A 391 -17.60 -11.69 -25.92
CA LEU A 391 -18.78 -11.87 -25.07
C LEU A 391 -18.35 -12.51 -23.75
N THR A 392 -18.65 -11.86 -22.62
CA THR A 392 -18.39 -12.24 -21.22
C THR A 392 -17.02 -11.83 -20.64
N SER A 393 -16.65 -10.55 -20.73
CA SER A 393 -15.73 -9.98 -19.73
C SER A 393 -16.56 -9.42 -18.59
N SER A 394 -16.76 -10.20 -17.54
CA SER A 394 -17.33 -9.70 -16.29
C SER A 394 -16.51 -8.48 -15.83
N MET A 395 -17.14 -7.32 -15.69
CA MET A 395 -16.48 -6.12 -15.17
C MET A 395 -16.02 -6.41 -13.74
N GLU A 396 -14.71 -6.29 -13.49
CA GLU A 396 -14.14 -6.41 -12.15
C GLU A 396 -13.99 -5.02 -11.54
N TYR A 397 -14.31 -4.89 -10.25
CA TYR A 397 -14.18 -3.65 -9.50
C TYR A 397 -13.15 -3.79 -8.39
N GLY A 398 -12.39 -2.73 -8.13
CA GLY A 398 -11.40 -2.71 -7.06
C GLY A 398 -10.20 -1.83 -7.38
N TYR A 399 -9.05 -2.12 -6.78
CA TYR A 399 -7.89 -1.23 -6.78
C TYR A 399 -6.63 -1.93 -7.30
N VAL A 400 -5.75 -1.16 -7.94
CA VAL A 400 -4.39 -1.59 -8.28
C VAL A 400 -3.44 -0.77 -7.44
N ILE A 401 -2.74 -1.42 -6.52
CA ILE A 401 -1.75 -0.79 -5.65
C ILE A 401 -0.37 -0.97 -6.29
N PRO A 402 0.28 0.10 -6.78
CA PRO A 402 1.69 0.03 -7.15
C PRO A 402 2.52 -0.06 -5.87
N ILE A 403 3.47 -1.00 -5.85
CA ILE A 403 4.33 -1.27 -4.70
C ILE A 403 5.76 -1.22 -5.18
N GLU A 404 6.58 -0.48 -4.45
CA GLU A 404 8.02 -0.36 -4.69
C GLU A 404 8.76 -1.01 -3.52
N VAL A 405 9.85 -1.69 -3.81
CA VAL A 405 10.85 -2.12 -2.83
C VAL A 405 12.18 -1.50 -3.20
N SER A 406 12.92 -1.02 -2.20
CA SER A 406 14.25 -0.45 -2.39
C SER A 406 15.20 -0.97 -1.33
N ASP A 407 16.43 -1.23 -1.73
CA ASP A 407 17.59 -1.55 -0.91
C ASP A 407 18.45 -0.29 -0.61
N GLN A 408 17.92 0.91 -0.94
CA GLN A 408 18.55 2.26 -0.93
C GLN A 408 19.31 2.65 -2.21
N ALA A 409 19.79 1.69 -3.01
CA ALA A 409 20.53 1.95 -4.24
C ALA A 409 19.67 1.72 -5.49
N HIS A 410 18.92 0.62 -5.48
CA HIS A 410 18.04 0.15 -6.52
C HIS A 410 16.58 0.13 -6.07
N ILE A 411 15.67 0.13 -7.05
CA ILE A 411 14.23 0.09 -6.83
C ILE A 411 13.63 -0.93 -7.80
N ALA A 412 12.77 -1.80 -7.29
CA ALA A 412 11.91 -2.64 -8.10
C ALA A 412 10.45 -2.36 -7.83
N GLU A 413 9.61 -2.54 -8.86
CA GLU A 413 8.18 -2.23 -8.82
C GLU A 413 7.33 -3.47 -9.11
N THR A 414 6.16 -3.55 -8.44
CA THR A 414 5.11 -4.52 -8.76
C THR A 414 3.73 -3.92 -8.55
N LYS A 415 2.68 -4.60 -9.01
CA LYS A 415 1.29 -4.13 -8.88
C LYS A 415 0.45 -5.18 -8.17
N LEU A 416 -0.03 -4.88 -6.98
CA LEU A 416 -1.00 -5.70 -6.27
C LEU A 416 -2.41 -5.35 -6.75
N ARG A 417 -3.09 -6.33 -7.38
CA ARG A 417 -4.47 -6.19 -7.86
C ARG A 417 -5.44 -6.69 -6.80
N ILE A 418 -6.29 -5.81 -6.30
CA ILE A 418 -7.31 -6.13 -5.30
C ILE A 418 -8.67 -6.06 -5.98
N ARG A 419 -9.38 -7.19 -6.03
CA ARG A 419 -10.79 -7.22 -6.42
C ARG A 419 -11.65 -7.06 -5.18
N VAL A 420 -12.56 -6.10 -5.21
CA VAL A 420 -13.54 -5.89 -4.14
C VAL A 420 -14.77 -6.73 -4.44
N LEU A 421 -15.22 -7.51 -3.47
CA LEU A 421 -16.43 -8.31 -3.53
C LEU A 421 -17.58 -7.52 -2.92
N ASN A 422 -18.66 -7.41 -3.69
CA ASN A 422 -19.91 -6.80 -3.26
C ASN A 422 -20.54 -7.60 -2.11
N VAL A 423 -21.00 -6.88 -1.09
CA VAL A 423 -21.77 -7.32 0.06
C VAL A 423 -23.10 -6.60 0.01
N ASN A 424 -24.18 -7.26 0.43
CA ASN A 424 -25.50 -6.63 0.41
C ASN A 424 -25.69 -5.69 1.60
N ASP A 425 -25.26 -4.44 1.46
CA ASP A 425 -25.32 -3.40 2.49
C ASP A 425 -26.15 -2.17 2.10
N ASN A 426 -26.63 -2.09 0.86
CA ASN A 426 -27.54 -1.05 0.42
C ASN A 426 -28.98 -1.55 0.33
N PRO A 427 -29.95 -0.90 1.01
CA PRO A 427 -31.36 -1.26 0.85
C PRO A 427 -31.91 -0.78 -0.50
N PRO A 428 -32.94 -1.46 -1.05
CA PRO A 428 -33.49 -1.12 -2.35
C PRO A 428 -34.15 0.26 -2.36
N THR A 429 -33.89 1.07 -3.36
CA THR A 429 -34.53 2.39 -3.56
C THR A 429 -35.79 2.24 -4.42
N ILE A 430 -36.86 2.94 -4.04
CA ILE A 430 -38.19 2.82 -4.66
C ILE A 430 -38.57 4.14 -5.34
N SER A 431 -38.87 4.10 -6.64
CA SER A 431 -39.43 5.20 -7.40
C SER A 431 -40.86 4.86 -7.82
N ILE A 432 -41.81 5.71 -7.46
CA ILE A 432 -43.23 5.51 -7.75
C ILE A 432 -43.68 6.59 -8.72
N GLN A 433 -44.26 6.19 -9.85
CA GLN A 433 -44.70 7.10 -10.90
C GLN A 433 -46.18 6.86 -11.24
N SER A 434 -46.89 7.94 -11.56
CA SER A 434 -48.24 7.83 -12.12
C SER A 434 -48.15 7.74 -13.64
N PRO A 435 -48.69 6.68 -14.25
CA PRO A 435 -48.79 6.61 -15.71
C PRO A 435 -49.84 7.59 -16.28
N LEU A 436 -50.76 8.09 -15.44
CA LEU A 436 -51.90 8.91 -15.85
C LEU A 436 -51.70 10.41 -15.57
N GLN A 437 -50.82 10.78 -14.65
CA GLN A 437 -50.66 12.16 -14.19
C GLN A 437 -49.17 12.52 -13.95
N PRO A 438 -48.49 13.20 -14.89
CA PRO A 438 -47.05 13.43 -14.82
C PRO A 438 -46.58 14.50 -13.81
N SER A 439 -47.49 15.26 -13.17
CA SER A 439 -47.13 16.55 -12.54
C SER A 439 -47.65 16.79 -11.11
N LEU A 440 -48.18 15.77 -10.43
CA LEU A 440 -48.68 15.94 -9.06
C LEU A 440 -47.60 15.67 -8.01
N SER A 441 -47.79 16.29 -6.84
CA SER A 441 -47.01 16.13 -5.61
C SER A 441 -46.48 14.69 -5.50
N LYS A 442 -45.15 14.51 -5.36
CA LYS A 442 -44.53 13.18 -5.19
C LYS A 442 -45.32 12.36 -4.17
N GLY A 443 -45.97 11.29 -4.62
CA GLY A 443 -46.68 10.34 -3.76
C GLY A 443 -48.19 10.56 -3.61
N GLU A 444 -48.82 11.53 -4.28
CA GLU A 444 -50.29 11.66 -4.32
C GLU A 444 -50.86 11.27 -5.70
N PHE A 445 -51.91 10.46 -5.68
CA PHE A 445 -52.57 9.91 -6.87
C PHE A 445 -54.07 10.12 -6.76
N TYR A 446 -54.74 10.40 -7.89
CA TYR A 446 -56.18 10.58 -7.96
C TYR A 446 -56.80 9.45 -8.77
N LEU A 447 -57.93 8.94 -8.31
CA LEU A 447 -58.64 7.82 -8.93
C LEU A 447 -60.14 8.00 -8.72
N LEU A 448 -60.94 7.82 -9.77
CA LEU A 448 -62.40 7.79 -9.64
C LEU A 448 -62.82 6.61 -8.76
N GLU A 449 -63.83 6.80 -7.91
CA GLU A 449 -64.32 5.74 -7.04
C GLU A 449 -65.00 4.57 -7.78
N ASP A 450 -65.60 4.84 -8.94
CA ASP A 450 -66.20 3.83 -9.82
C ASP A 450 -65.17 3.01 -10.62
N ALA A 451 -63.87 3.28 -10.41
CA ALA A 451 -62.80 2.59 -11.11
C ALA A 451 -62.89 1.07 -10.91
N PRO A 452 -62.90 0.27 -12.00
CA PRO A 452 -63.06 -1.18 -11.89
C PRO A 452 -61.88 -1.82 -11.13
N VAL A 453 -62.13 -2.98 -10.55
CA VAL A 453 -61.09 -3.79 -9.93
C VAL A 453 -60.02 -4.16 -10.96
N GLY A 454 -58.75 -3.97 -10.60
CA GLY A 454 -57.60 -4.18 -11.48
C GLY A 454 -57.10 -2.91 -12.17
N THR A 455 -57.71 -1.75 -11.91
CA THR A 455 -57.28 -0.45 -12.45
C THR A 455 -55.87 -0.11 -11.98
N LEU A 456 -55.01 0.31 -12.92
CA LEU A 456 -53.63 0.71 -12.65
C LEU A 456 -53.59 2.10 -12.00
N VAL A 457 -53.00 2.18 -10.81
CA VAL A 457 -52.85 3.43 -10.05
C VAL A 457 -51.46 4.03 -10.23
N ALA A 458 -50.43 3.20 -10.03
CA ALA A 458 -49.04 3.63 -10.07
C ALA A 458 -48.13 2.51 -10.56
N THR A 459 -47.02 2.89 -11.18
CA THR A 459 -45.90 1.99 -11.47
C THR A 459 -44.79 2.21 -10.44
N ILE A 460 -44.11 1.13 -10.08
CA ILE A 460 -43.01 1.12 -9.12
C ILE A 460 -41.78 0.60 -9.84
N THR A 461 -40.70 1.38 -9.80
CA THR A 461 -39.37 0.95 -10.22
C THR A 461 -38.50 0.83 -8.98
N MET A 462 -37.88 -0.32 -8.81
CA MET A 462 -36.93 -0.61 -7.75
C MET A 462 -35.51 -0.52 -8.32
N THR A 463 -34.60 0.11 -7.59
CA THR A 463 -33.18 0.14 -7.95
C THR A 463 -32.37 -0.16 -6.71
N ASP A 464 -31.40 -1.05 -6.82
CA ASP A 464 -30.52 -1.41 -5.73
C ASP A 464 -29.08 -1.10 -6.11
N ALA A 465 -28.32 -0.48 -5.21
CA ALA A 465 -26.93 -0.13 -5.49
C ALA A 465 -26.06 -1.40 -5.57
N ASP A 466 -26.43 -2.44 -4.81
CA ASP A 466 -25.71 -3.72 -4.74
C ASP A 466 -25.83 -4.55 -6.04
N GLU A 467 -26.73 -4.16 -6.95
CA GLU A 467 -26.87 -4.79 -8.27
C GLU A 467 -25.90 -4.21 -9.32
N ARG A 468 -24.98 -3.32 -8.92
CA ARG A 468 -23.97 -2.72 -9.81
C ARG A 468 -23.10 -3.79 -10.47
N GLY A 469 -23.04 -3.76 -11.80
CA GLY A 469 -22.19 -4.66 -12.61
C GLY A 469 -22.80 -6.03 -12.92
N ALA A 470 -24.00 -6.33 -12.41
CA ALA A 470 -24.67 -7.60 -12.63
C ALA A 470 -25.44 -7.70 -13.98
N GLN A 471 -25.04 -6.91 -14.99
CA GLN A 471 -25.68 -6.90 -16.32
C GLN A 471 -25.48 -8.19 -17.14
N ASP A 472 -24.68 -9.15 -16.66
CA ASP A 472 -24.25 -10.34 -17.43
C ASP A 472 -25.08 -11.61 -17.20
N GLY A 473 -26.38 -11.49 -16.88
CA GLY A 473 -27.28 -12.66 -16.80
C GLY A 473 -26.98 -13.65 -15.67
N THR A 474 -26.03 -13.37 -14.76
CA THR A 474 -25.70 -14.17 -13.58
C THR A 474 -26.83 -14.25 -12.54
N PHE A 475 -27.89 -13.45 -12.71
CA PHE A 475 -29.12 -13.52 -11.93
C PHE A 475 -30.03 -14.74 -12.22
N GLN A 476 -29.60 -15.67 -13.07
CA GLN A 476 -30.34 -16.92 -13.30
C GLN A 476 -30.32 -17.89 -12.10
N ASN A 477 -29.40 -17.72 -11.14
CA ASN A 477 -29.22 -18.67 -10.02
C ASN A 477 -29.67 -18.17 -8.64
N ARG A 478 -30.24 -16.96 -8.50
CA ARG A 478 -30.90 -16.55 -7.25
C ARG A 478 -32.34 -17.07 -7.26
N ALA A 479 -32.63 -18.04 -6.39
CA ALA A 479 -33.95 -18.68 -6.27
C ALA A 479 -35.08 -17.72 -5.87
N SER A 480 -34.72 -16.55 -5.32
CA SER A 480 -35.65 -15.51 -4.88
C SER A 480 -35.57 -14.32 -5.82
N LEU A 481 -36.73 -13.85 -6.27
CA LEU A 481 -36.87 -12.58 -6.99
C LEU A 481 -37.12 -11.46 -5.97
N PRO A 482 -36.66 -10.23 -6.25
CA PRO A 482 -37.06 -9.09 -5.45
C PRO A 482 -38.57 -8.94 -5.54
N TYR A 483 -39.21 -8.59 -4.43
CA TYR A 483 -40.66 -8.46 -4.37
C TYR A 483 -41.08 -7.24 -3.57
N CYS A 484 -42.13 -6.58 -4.06
CA CYS A 484 -42.81 -5.51 -3.36
C CYS A 484 -44.20 -5.98 -2.93
N SER A 485 -44.61 -5.60 -1.73
CA SER A 485 -45.89 -5.98 -1.15
C SER A 485 -46.55 -4.81 -0.42
N THR A 486 -47.86 -4.95 -0.17
CA THR A 486 -48.61 -4.02 0.66
C THR A 486 -49.56 -4.81 1.57
N ALA A 487 -49.77 -4.31 2.78
CA ALA A 487 -50.77 -4.84 3.71
C ALA A 487 -52.18 -4.27 3.46
N ASN A 488 -52.35 -3.39 2.48
CA ASN A 488 -53.64 -2.79 2.15
C ASN A 488 -54.60 -3.85 1.54
N THR A 489 -55.90 -3.73 1.84
CA THR A 489 -56.92 -4.66 1.34
C THR A 489 -57.64 -4.21 0.08
N PHE A 490 -57.59 -2.92 -0.25
CA PHE A 490 -58.23 -2.30 -1.42
C PHE A 490 -57.27 -2.17 -2.61
N PHE A 491 -55.97 -2.30 -2.37
CA PHE A 491 -54.93 -2.22 -3.38
C PHE A 491 -53.96 -3.39 -3.24
N SER A 492 -53.43 -3.86 -4.36
CA SER A 492 -52.42 -4.92 -4.40
C SER A 492 -51.23 -4.49 -5.24
N VAL A 493 -50.04 -4.97 -4.87
CA VAL A 493 -48.80 -4.79 -5.63
C VAL A 493 -48.53 -6.06 -6.42
N GLN A 494 -48.30 -5.93 -7.72
CA GLN A 494 -48.07 -7.04 -8.63
C GLN A 494 -46.88 -6.75 -9.55
N PRO A 495 -46.17 -7.75 -10.08
CA PRO A 495 -45.17 -7.54 -11.13
C PRO A 495 -45.78 -6.83 -12.34
N LEU A 496 -45.04 -5.89 -12.94
CA LEU A 496 -45.53 -5.12 -14.09
C LEU A 496 -45.77 -6.04 -15.30
N HIS A 497 -44.85 -6.98 -15.53
CA HIS A 497 -44.96 -8.04 -16.53
C HIS A 497 -44.23 -9.30 -16.04
N THR A 498 -44.66 -10.46 -16.52
CA THR A 498 -44.03 -11.74 -16.23
C THR A 498 -42.57 -11.74 -16.73
N GLY A 499 -41.62 -11.95 -15.82
CA GLY A 499 -40.19 -11.99 -16.15
C GLY A 499 -39.46 -10.65 -16.07
N MET A 500 -40.16 -9.53 -15.88
CA MET A 500 -39.50 -8.25 -15.56
C MET A 500 -39.13 -8.23 -14.07
N ARG A 501 -37.82 -8.05 -13.79
CA ARG A 501 -37.32 -7.82 -12.43
C ARG A 501 -37.41 -6.35 -12.10
N ASN A 502 -37.57 -6.00 -10.82
CA ASN A 502 -37.51 -4.63 -10.31
C ASN A 502 -38.63 -3.68 -10.79
N PHE A 503 -39.61 -4.15 -11.58
CA PHE A 503 -40.74 -3.36 -12.06
C PHE A 503 -42.08 -3.93 -11.56
N PHE A 504 -42.84 -3.11 -10.85
CA PHE A 504 -44.12 -3.48 -10.27
C PHE A 504 -45.21 -2.46 -10.62
N LYS A 505 -46.46 -2.84 -10.36
CA LYS A 505 -47.64 -1.99 -10.50
C LYS A 505 -48.52 -2.11 -9.27
N VAL A 506 -49.16 -1.01 -8.92
CA VAL A 506 -50.21 -0.95 -7.90
C VAL A 506 -51.55 -0.94 -8.61
N VAL A 507 -52.42 -1.89 -8.26
CA VAL A 507 -53.75 -2.02 -8.86
C VAL A 507 -54.83 -2.11 -7.78
N THR A 508 -56.04 -1.66 -8.09
CA THR A 508 -57.21 -1.85 -7.22
C THR A 508 -57.53 -3.35 -7.08
N SER A 509 -57.80 -3.80 -5.86
CA SER A 509 -58.17 -5.20 -5.55
C SER A 509 -59.61 -5.36 -5.08
N LYS A 510 -60.28 -4.26 -4.73
CA LYS A 510 -61.68 -4.20 -4.32
C LYS A 510 -62.35 -2.95 -4.91
N PRO A 511 -63.68 -2.93 -5.02
CA PRO A 511 -64.43 -1.70 -5.30
C PRO A 511 -64.08 -0.60 -4.30
N LEU A 512 -64.08 0.63 -4.78
CA LEU A 512 -63.81 1.83 -4.00
C LEU A 512 -65.12 2.60 -3.82
N ASP A 513 -65.19 3.37 -2.73
CA ASP A 513 -66.37 4.12 -2.31
C ASP A 513 -65.83 5.29 -1.48
N ARG A 514 -66.01 6.50 -2.00
CA ARG A 514 -65.44 7.73 -1.46
C ARG A 514 -66.22 8.21 -0.24
N GLU A 515 -67.53 8.04 -0.24
CA GLU A 515 -68.45 8.35 0.87
C GLU A 515 -68.09 7.50 2.09
N ALA A 516 -67.70 6.23 1.86
CA ALA A 516 -67.14 5.39 2.91
C ALA A 516 -65.71 5.81 3.30
N LYS A 517 -64.83 6.06 2.31
CA LYS A 517 -63.44 6.45 2.55
C LYS A 517 -62.77 7.17 1.37
N SER A 518 -62.75 8.50 1.43
CA SER A 518 -62.18 9.37 0.38
C SER A 518 -60.65 9.36 0.22
N THR A 519 -59.88 8.81 1.17
CA THR A 519 -58.41 8.79 1.10
C THR A 519 -57.80 7.49 1.62
N HIS A 520 -56.97 6.86 0.79
CA HIS A 520 -56.24 5.64 1.11
C HIS A 520 -54.73 5.90 1.18
N ARG A 521 -54.15 5.68 2.36
CA ARG A 521 -52.70 5.62 2.54
C ARG A 521 -52.22 4.19 2.33
N ILE A 522 -51.32 3.98 1.39
CA ILE A 522 -50.80 2.68 0.99
C ILE A 522 -49.31 2.65 1.31
N ASP A 523 -48.94 1.76 2.21
CA ASP A 523 -47.54 1.47 2.50
C ASP A 523 -47.05 0.35 1.59
N ILE A 524 -46.00 0.62 0.82
CA ILE A 524 -45.31 -0.31 -0.05
C ILE A 524 -44.01 -0.71 0.61
N LEU A 525 -43.80 -2.01 0.77
CA LEU A 525 -42.58 -2.62 1.30
C LEU A 525 -41.92 -3.43 0.20
N CYS A 526 -40.71 -3.05 -0.20
CA CYS A 526 -39.91 -3.78 -1.19
C CYS A 526 -38.69 -4.41 -0.52
N HIS A 527 -38.36 -5.62 -0.94
CA HIS A 527 -37.23 -6.41 -0.44
C HIS A 527 -36.23 -6.68 -1.56
N ASP A 528 -34.94 -6.62 -1.22
CA ASP A 528 -33.88 -7.12 -2.08
C ASP A 528 -33.82 -8.66 -2.06
N THR A 529 -32.77 -9.22 -2.67
CA THR A 529 -32.50 -10.67 -2.67
C THR A 529 -31.19 -11.02 -1.98
N GLY A 530 -30.67 -10.10 -1.18
CA GLY A 530 -29.40 -10.19 -0.51
C GLY A 530 -29.40 -11.10 0.70
N GLN A 531 -28.20 -11.25 1.29
CA GLN A 531 -28.04 -11.85 2.61
C GLN A 531 -27.15 -10.94 3.46
N PRO A 532 -27.68 -10.31 4.52
CA PRO A 532 -29.09 -10.32 4.95
C PRO A 532 -30.02 -9.64 3.93
N VAL A 533 -31.31 -10.00 3.94
CA VAL A 533 -32.30 -9.31 3.09
C VAL A 533 -32.56 -7.92 3.69
N LEU A 534 -32.37 -6.85 2.90
CA LEU A 534 -32.73 -5.50 3.28
C LEU A 534 -34.06 -5.10 2.62
N SER A 535 -34.71 -4.08 3.19
CA SER A 535 -36.03 -3.65 2.73
C SER A 535 -36.25 -2.16 2.91
N THR A 536 -37.03 -1.58 2.00
CA THR A 536 -37.41 -0.17 2.03
C THR A 536 -38.92 -0.03 2.04
N LYS A 537 -39.39 0.92 2.85
CA LYS A 537 -40.81 1.24 2.99
C LYS A 537 -41.09 2.64 2.45
N GLN A 538 -41.97 2.74 1.46
CA GLN A 538 -42.43 4.01 0.90
C GLN A 538 -43.96 4.06 0.94
N HIS A 539 -44.53 5.21 1.27
CA HIS A 539 -45.98 5.40 1.26
C HIS A 539 -46.41 6.21 0.05
N LEU A 540 -47.61 5.89 -0.46
CA LEU A 540 -48.35 6.71 -1.40
C LEU A 540 -49.77 6.94 -0.90
N THR A 541 -50.36 8.05 -1.33
CA THR A 541 -51.70 8.46 -0.95
C THR A 541 -52.57 8.47 -2.20
N VAL A 542 -53.63 7.66 -2.20
CA VAL A 542 -54.66 7.69 -3.24
C VAL A 542 -55.85 8.48 -2.71
N ARG A 543 -56.21 9.55 -3.41
CA ARG A 543 -57.40 10.36 -3.16
C ARG A 543 -58.46 9.95 -4.17
N LEU A 544 -59.65 9.65 -3.68
CA LEU A 544 -60.76 9.26 -4.53
C LEU A 544 -61.45 10.53 -5.07
N GLU A 545 -61.66 10.54 -6.38
CA GLU A 545 -62.47 11.53 -7.08
C GLU A 545 -63.93 11.06 -7.10
N ASP A 546 -64.81 12.02 -6.86
CA ASP A 546 -66.25 11.87 -6.68
C ASP A 546 -66.95 11.48 -7.99
N VAL A 547 -67.86 10.51 -7.90
CA VAL A 547 -68.78 10.09 -8.96
C VAL A 547 -70.19 10.19 -8.41
N ASN A 548 -71.12 10.74 -9.21
CA ASN A 548 -72.50 10.96 -8.80
C ASN A 548 -73.31 9.65 -8.69
N ASP A 549 -73.08 8.88 -7.63
CA ASP A 549 -73.69 7.56 -7.40
C ASP A 549 -74.56 7.47 -6.14
N SER A 550 -74.55 8.53 -5.30
CA SER A 550 -75.44 8.65 -4.16
C SER A 550 -76.67 9.48 -4.52
N PRO A 551 -77.91 8.96 -4.37
CA PRO A 551 -79.11 9.75 -4.57
C PRO A 551 -79.40 10.69 -3.38
N PRO A 552 -80.07 11.84 -3.59
CA PRO A 552 -80.55 12.67 -2.50
C PRO A 552 -81.45 11.90 -1.54
N VAL A 553 -81.33 12.13 -0.25
CA VAL A 553 -82.16 11.50 0.78
C VAL A 553 -82.91 12.57 1.57
N PHE A 554 -84.25 12.54 1.51
CA PHE A 554 -85.08 13.41 2.34
C PHE A 554 -85.01 13.04 3.82
N ASP A 555 -85.07 14.04 4.70
CA ASP A 555 -85.14 13.83 6.15
C ASP A 555 -86.36 12.97 6.57
N LYS A 556 -87.44 13.01 5.76
CA LYS A 556 -88.71 12.30 5.97
C LYS A 556 -89.29 11.84 4.64
N SER A 557 -89.91 10.66 4.61
CA SER A 557 -90.67 10.17 3.44
C SER A 557 -92.04 10.85 3.28
N LEU A 558 -92.57 11.41 4.37
CA LEU A 558 -93.85 12.12 4.43
C LEU A 558 -93.73 13.38 5.27
N TYR A 559 -94.10 14.52 4.67
CA TYR A 559 -94.21 15.81 5.34
C TYR A 559 -95.69 16.16 5.54
N TYR A 560 -96.05 16.48 6.77
CA TYR A 560 -97.41 16.82 7.13
C TYR A 560 -97.45 18.27 7.63
N ALA A 561 -98.34 19.06 7.04
CA ALA A 561 -98.51 20.47 7.36
C ALA A 561 -99.99 20.82 7.53
N ARG A 562 -100.26 21.88 8.28
CA ARG A 562 -101.59 22.45 8.44
C ARG A 562 -101.54 23.94 8.20
N ILE A 563 -102.51 24.45 7.46
CA ILE A 563 -102.63 25.88 7.15
C ILE A 563 -104.09 26.29 7.37
N MET A 564 -104.30 27.47 7.96
CA MET A 564 -105.65 28.04 8.04
C MET A 564 -106.08 28.53 6.66
N GLU A 565 -107.36 28.38 6.34
CA GLU A 565 -107.92 29.02 5.15
C GLU A 565 -107.91 30.55 5.23
N GLY A 566 -108.16 31.22 4.10
CA GLY A 566 -108.18 32.69 4.02
C GLY A 566 -106.81 33.38 4.16
N LEU A 567 -105.74 32.63 4.43
CA LEU A 567 -104.38 33.17 4.52
C LEU A 567 -103.88 33.68 3.15
N PRO A 568 -103.13 34.81 3.13
CA PRO A 568 -102.67 35.40 1.88
C PRO A 568 -101.69 34.49 1.13
N VAL A 569 -101.54 34.76 -0.17
CA VAL A 569 -100.51 34.15 -1.02
C VAL A 569 -99.11 34.38 -0.43
N HIS A 570 -98.20 33.43 -0.65
CA HIS A 570 -96.84 33.36 -0.12
C HIS A 570 -96.70 32.99 1.37
N THR A 571 -97.79 32.56 2.02
CA THR A 571 -97.75 32.04 3.40
C THR A 571 -96.89 30.77 3.45
N PRO A 572 -95.88 30.67 4.35
CA PRO A 572 -95.05 29.49 4.46
C PRO A 572 -95.84 28.30 5.04
N ILE A 573 -95.78 27.16 4.36
CA ILE A 573 -96.51 25.94 4.73
C ILE A 573 -95.59 24.97 5.48
N VAL A 574 -94.54 24.51 4.79
CA VAL A 574 -93.57 23.56 5.33
C VAL A 574 -92.24 23.73 4.61
N LYS A 575 -91.14 23.39 5.26
CA LYS A 575 -89.81 23.35 4.66
C LYS A 575 -89.38 21.90 4.52
N ILE A 576 -89.09 21.48 3.30
CA ILE A 576 -88.52 20.17 2.99
C ILE A 576 -87.00 20.26 2.94
N HIS A 577 -86.33 19.16 3.22
CA HIS A 577 -84.89 19.07 3.21
C HIS A 577 -84.46 17.67 2.80
N ALA A 578 -83.48 17.61 1.89
CA ALA A 578 -82.79 16.42 1.46
C ALA A 578 -81.29 16.69 1.44
N VAL A 579 -80.52 15.64 1.74
CA VAL A 579 -79.06 15.65 1.76
C VAL A 579 -78.58 14.63 0.75
N ASP A 580 -77.59 15.02 -0.03
CA ASP A 580 -76.86 14.14 -0.91
C ASP A 580 -75.47 13.85 -0.30
N ALA A 581 -74.98 12.62 -0.44
CA ALA A 581 -73.72 12.19 0.17
C ALA A 581 -72.49 12.53 -0.69
N ASP A 582 -72.69 12.84 -1.98
CA ASP A 582 -71.63 13.23 -2.91
C ASP A 582 -70.99 14.58 -2.49
N THR A 583 -70.11 15.16 -3.32
CA THR A 583 -69.51 16.48 -3.06
C THR A 583 -69.64 17.52 -4.17
N GLY A 584 -69.43 18.78 -3.79
CA GLY A 584 -69.38 19.89 -4.74
C GLY A 584 -70.73 20.08 -5.43
N SER A 585 -70.71 20.14 -6.76
CA SER A 585 -71.94 20.27 -7.56
C SER A 585 -72.74 18.98 -7.64
N MET A 586 -72.13 17.81 -7.39
CA MET A 586 -72.82 16.51 -7.41
C MET A 586 -73.79 16.44 -6.23
N ALA A 587 -73.35 16.89 -5.05
CA ALA A 587 -74.19 16.99 -3.85
C ALA A 587 -75.26 18.10 -3.85
N GLU A 588 -75.32 18.96 -4.87
CA GLU A 588 -76.24 20.10 -4.88
C GLU A 588 -77.67 19.64 -5.20
N VAL A 589 -78.50 19.53 -4.16
CA VAL A 589 -79.91 19.16 -4.30
C VAL A 589 -80.77 20.36 -4.69
N ARG A 590 -81.61 20.17 -5.72
CA ARG A 590 -82.68 21.09 -6.07
C ARG A 590 -84.05 20.44 -6.05
N TYR A 591 -85.02 21.18 -5.59
CA TYR A 591 -86.37 20.69 -5.35
C TYR A 591 -87.32 21.11 -6.47
N ARG A 592 -88.16 20.19 -6.94
CA ARG A 592 -89.26 20.47 -7.88
C ARG A 592 -90.54 19.72 -7.49
N LEU A 593 -91.67 20.22 -7.95
CA LEU A 593 -92.96 19.54 -7.81
C LEU A 593 -93.08 18.47 -8.90
N VAL A 594 -93.50 17.26 -8.52
CA VAL A 594 -93.79 16.18 -9.47
C VAL A 594 -95.24 16.33 -9.90
N ILE A 595 -95.46 16.80 -11.13
CA ILE A 595 -96.79 17.01 -11.69
C ILE A 595 -97.17 15.75 -12.47
N GLY A 596 -98.16 15.01 -11.98
CA GLY A 596 -98.78 13.94 -12.76
C GLY A 596 -99.71 14.50 -13.84
N ASP A 597 -99.94 13.74 -14.92
CA ASP A 597 -100.79 14.09 -16.08
C ASP A 597 -102.27 14.42 -15.74
N GLN A 598 -102.69 14.36 -14.46
CA GLN A 598 -104.05 14.66 -13.99
C GLN A 598 -104.11 15.85 -13.01
N GLN A 599 -103.00 16.57 -12.81
CA GLN A 599 -102.79 17.44 -11.65
C GLN A 599 -102.13 18.80 -11.99
N SER A 600 -102.44 19.32 -13.18
CA SER A 600 -101.90 20.57 -13.74
C SER A 600 -102.26 21.86 -12.99
N ASN A 601 -103.14 21.80 -11.98
CA ASN A 601 -103.56 22.98 -11.21
C ASN A 601 -102.72 23.22 -9.94
N HIS A 602 -101.85 22.29 -9.55
CA HIS A 602 -101.05 22.44 -8.31
C HIS A 602 -99.95 23.50 -8.40
N ASP A 603 -99.41 23.78 -9.60
CA ASP A 603 -98.39 24.83 -9.82
C ASP A 603 -98.90 26.25 -9.52
N GLN A 604 -100.22 26.45 -9.61
CA GLN A 604 -100.86 27.73 -9.25
C GLN A 604 -101.21 27.79 -7.75
N LEU A 605 -101.37 26.63 -7.10
CA LEU A 605 -101.80 26.52 -5.70
C LEU A 605 -100.63 26.47 -4.71
N ILE A 606 -99.45 26.03 -5.14
CA ILE A 606 -98.27 25.83 -4.29
C ILE A 606 -97.03 26.40 -4.98
N MET A 607 -96.23 27.16 -4.23
CA MET A 607 -94.91 27.63 -4.67
C MET A 607 -93.82 26.91 -3.88
N LEU A 608 -92.88 26.29 -4.59
CA LEU A 608 -91.70 25.65 -4.01
C LEU A 608 -90.44 26.43 -4.40
N ASP A 609 -89.65 26.81 -3.40
CA ASP A 609 -88.30 27.35 -3.63
C ASP A 609 -87.33 26.21 -3.96
N GLU A 610 -86.83 26.23 -5.20
CA GLU A 610 -85.95 25.21 -5.78
C GLU A 610 -84.66 24.98 -4.98
N LYS A 611 -84.15 26.00 -4.26
CA LYS A 611 -82.89 25.90 -3.51
C LYS A 611 -83.10 25.70 -2.02
N THR A 612 -84.09 26.37 -1.44
CA THR A 612 -84.27 26.35 0.02
C THR A 612 -85.22 25.26 0.50
N GLY A 613 -85.99 24.65 -0.40
CA GLY A 613 -87.02 23.67 -0.05
C GLY A 613 -88.20 24.29 0.70
N GLN A 614 -88.35 25.60 0.71
CA GLN A 614 -89.50 26.26 1.36
C GLN A 614 -90.73 26.16 0.47
N ILE A 615 -91.79 25.55 0.99
CA ILE A 615 -93.10 25.50 0.35
C ILE A 615 -93.96 26.63 0.89
N ARG A 616 -94.64 27.35 0.00
CA ARG A 616 -95.54 28.48 0.28
C ARG A 616 -96.86 28.35 -0.46
N SER A 617 -97.90 29.00 0.03
CA SER A 617 -99.19 29.08 -0.68
C SER A 617 -99.05 29.86 -2.00
N GLY A 618 -99.55 29.28 -3.08
CA GLY A 618 -99.66 29.89 -4.42
C GLY A 618 -100.97 30.66 -4.63
N ALA A 619 -102.01 30.26 -3.89
CA ALA A 619 -103.32 30.88 -3.86
C ALA A 619 -103.79 31.07 -2.41
N VAL A 620 -104.88 31.82 -2.23
CA VAL A 620 -105.65 31.79 -0.99
C VAL A 620 -106.45 30.48 -0.99
N PHE A 621 -106.31 29.69 0.07
CA PHE A 621 -107.07 28.45 0.21
C PHE A 621 -108.44 28.72 0.80
N ASP A 622 -109.42 27.97 0.31
CA ASP A 622 -110.82 27.93 0.73
C ASP A 622 -111.11 26.47 1.06
N ARG A 623 -111.46 26.18 2.31
CA ARG A 623 -111.59 24.82 2.81
C ARG A 623 -112.81 24.14 2.20
N GLU A 624 -113.90 24.88 2.01
CA GLU A 624 -115.16 24.39 1.46
C GLU A 624 -114.98 23.92 0.01
N ALA A 625 -114.09 24.56 -0.75
CA ALA A 625 -113.65 24.08 -2.05
C ALA A 625 -112.64 22.93 -1.98
N MET A 626 -111.69 22.96 -1.04
CA MET A 626 -110.62 21.96 -0.93
C MET A 626 -110.13 21.76 0.51
N ALA A 627 -110.49 20.63 1.13
CA ALA A 627 -110.12 20.34 2.52
C ALA A 627 -108.66 19.89 2.72
N SER A 628 -108.02 19.37 1.67
CA SER A 628 -106.62 18.92 1.73
C SER A 628 -105.99 18.89 0.34
N ILE A 629 -104.69 19.14 0.30
CA ILE A 629 -103.89 19.04 -0.91
C ILE A 629 -102.70 18.10 -0.63
N ASN A 630 -102.55 17.09 -1.49
CA ASN A 630 -101.41 16.19 -1.49
C ASN A 630 -100.63 16.34 -2.79
N PHE A 631 -99.31 16.37 -2.68
CA PHE A 631 -98.43 16.44 -3.82
C PHE A 631 -97.10 15.79 -3.50
N THR A 632 -96.40 15.36 -4.54
CA THR A 632 -95.07 14.78 -4.41
C THR A 632 -94.03 15.83 -4.75
N VAL A 633 -93.02 15.94 -3.90
CA VAL A 633 -91.82 16.74 -4.16
C VAL A 633 -90.70 15.81 -4.58
N GLU A 634 -89.89 16.24 -5.54
CA GLU A 634 -88.71 15.53 -6.00
C GLU A 634 -87.47 16.37 -5.70
N GLY A 635 -86.48 15.76 -5.07
CA GLY A 635 -85.14 16.27 -4.93
C GLY A 635 -84.28 15.68 -6.04
N VAL A 636 -83.55 16.54 -6.74
CA VAL A 636 -82.71 16.19 -7.88
C VAL A 636 -81.29 16.64 -7.56
N ASP A 637 -80.34 15.72 -7.57
CA ASP A 637 -78.91 16.05 -7.42
C ASP A 637 -78.37 16.78 -8.66
N CYS A 638 -77.12 17.25 -8.61
CA CYS A 638 -76.44 17.70 -9.81
C CYS A 638 -77.13 18.84 -10.61
N ALA A 639 -78.05 19.58 -10.00
CA ALA A 639 -78.93 20.50 -10.70
C ALA A 639 -78.28 21.88 -10.92
N GLY A 640 -77.10 21.93 -11.54
CA GLY A 640 -76.37 23.15 -11.90
C GLY A 640 -76.76 23.68 -13.29
N GLY A 641 -77.13 24.97 -13.38
CA GLY A 641 -77.80 25.60 -14.53
C GLY A 641 -77.02 25.65 -15.87
N ASN A 642 -77.78 25.83 -16.95
CA ASN A 642 -77.32 26.05 -18.34
C ASN A 642 -76.10 25.22 -18.77
N GLY A 643 -76.28 23.89 -18.77
CA GLY A 643 -75.43 22.96 -19.51
C GLY A 643 -74.03 22.76 -18.92
N SER A 644 -73.70 21.50 -18.62
CA SER A 644 -72.33 20.98 -18.45
C SER A 644 -71.61 21.11 -17.09
N SER A 645 -72.31 21.06 -15.94
CA SER A 645 -71.61 20.82 -14.65
C SER A 645 -71.67 19.38 -14.13
N CYS A 646 -72.62 18.56 -14.60
CA CYS A 646 -72.65 17.13 -14.30
C CYS A 646 -72.64 16.34 -15.62
N MET A 647 -71.58 15.57 -15.85
CA MET A 647 -71.46 14.69 -17.02
C MET A 647 -72.09 13.30 -16.78
N GLY A 648 -72.72 13.10 -15.61
CA GLY A 648 -73.26 11.82 -15.15
C GLY A 648 -74.79 11.74 -15.16
N LYS A 649 -75.28 10.55 -14.79
CA LYS A 649 -76.70 10.28 -14.55
C LYS A 649 -77.14 11.06 -13.31
N VAL A 650 -78.17 11.88 -13.45
CA VAL A 650 -78.83 12.58 -12.35
C VAL A 650 -79.61 11.57 -11.52
N ASN A 651 -79.45 11.61 -10.20
CA ASN A 651 -80.25 10.82 -9.28
C ASN A 651 -81.37 11.68 -8.67
N THR A 652 -82.49 11.02 -8.41
CA THR A 652 -83.65 11.69 -7.84
C THR A 652 -84.24 10.89 -6.70
N ALA A 653 -84.86 11.60 -5.77
CA ALA A 653 -85.67 11.02 -4.69
C ALA A 653 -86.97 11.80 -4.56
N THR A 654 -87.99 11.15 -4.01
CA THR A 654 -89.30 11.76 -3.82
C THR A 654 -89.75 11.68 -2.36
N ALA A 655 -90.53 12.68 -1.95
CA ALA A 655 -91.24 12.68 -0.68
C ALA A 655 -92.66 13.17 -0.89
N GLU A 656 -93.60 12.65 -0.09
CA GLU A 656 -94.99 13.09 -0.14
C GLU A 656 -95.21 14.26 0.83
N VAL A 657 -95.98 15.26 0.40
CA VAL A 657 -96.40 16.38 1.24
C VAL A 657 -97.92 16.42 1.30
N ILE A 658 -98.46 16.33 2.52
CA ILE A 658 -99.88 16.45 2.80
C ILE A 658 -100.10 17.75 3.57
N VAL A 659 -100.87 18.66 2.99
CA VAL A 659 -101.28 19.91 3.62
C VAL A 659 -102.78 19.82 3.90
N LEU A 660 -103.15 19.90 5.18
CA LEU A 660 -104.54 20.03 5.58
C LEU A 660 -104.92 21.50 5.72
N ILE A 661 -106.07 21.86 5.17
CA ILE A 661 -106.64 23.19 5.29
C ILE A 661 -107.61 23.18 6.48
N GLU A 662 -107.28 23.95 7.51
CA GLU A 662 -108.09 24.08 8.71
C GLU A 662 -109.20 25.12 8.49
N ASP A 663 -110.38 24.82 9.05
CA ASP A 663 -111.61 25.64 8.91
C ASP A 663 -111.52 26.86 9.80
N SER A 664 -111.83 28.00 9.20
CA SER A 664 -112.17 29.23 9.85
C SER A 664 -113.63 29.54 9.54
N ASN A 665 -114.42 29.81 10.58
CA ASN A 665 -115.84 30.13 10.45
C ASN A 665 -116.07 31.45 9.69
N ASP A 666 -116.11 31.38 8.36
CA ASP A 666 -116.27 32.51 7.45
C ASP A 666 -117.47 32.36 6.49
N CYS A 667 -118.13 31.20 6.47
CA CYS A 667 -119.44 31.05 5.86
C CYS A 667 -120.54 31.56 6.80
N THR A 668 -121.43 32.41 6.27
CA THR A 668 -122.65 32.78 7.01
C THR A 668 -123.67 31.64 6.86
N PRO A 669 -124.33 31.19 7.94
CA PRO A 669 -125.37 30.16 7.84
C PRO A 669 -126.54 30.66 6.97
N GLU A 670 -126.93 29.86 5.98
CA GLU A 670 -128.05 30.14 5.09
C GLU A 670 -129.26 29.30 5.48
N PHE A 671 -130.44 29.93 5.55
CA PHE A 671 -131.69 29.22 5.77
C PHE A 671 -132.06 28.43 4.50
N ASP A 672 -132.57 27.22 4.67
CA ASP A 672 -132.94 26.35 3.54
C ASP A 672 -134.14 26.86 2.72
N GLN A 673 -134.79 27.93 3.20
CA GLN A 673 -135.90 28.60 2.54
C GLN A 673 -135.72 30.12 2.60
N GLN A 674 -136.04 30.81 1.49
CA GLN A 674 -136.02 32.27 1.41
C GLN A 674 -137.08 32.93 2.32
N SER A 675 -138.14 32.20 2.65
CA SER A 675 -139.18 32.61 3.58
C SER A 675 -139.88 31.37 4.12
N TYR A 676 -140.09 31.32 5.43
CA TYR A 676 -140.95 30.33 6.03
C TYR A 676 -142.32 30.95 6.32
N GLU A 677 -143.37 30.33 5.79
CA GLU A 677 -144.75 30.78 5.98
C GLU A 677 -145.48 29.77 6.86
N PHE A 678 -146.12 30.26 7.91
CA PHE A 678 -146.86 29.44 8.86
C PHE A 678 -148.25 30.01 9.05
N SER A 679 -149.28 29.19 8.91
CA SER A 679 -150.66 29.56 9.19
C SER A 679 -151.04 29.09 10.59
N ILE A 680 -151.37 30.04 11.46
CA ILE A 680 -151.85 29.75 12.82
C ILE A 680 -153.34 30.11 12.86
N GLU A 681 -154.20 29.14 13.17
CA GLU A 681 -155.62 29.39 13.34
C GLU A 681 -155.90 30.23 14.60
N GLU A 682 -156.77 31.23 14.44
CA GLU A 682 -157.18 32.12 15.55
C GLU A 682 -157.96 31.31 16.61
N GLY A 683 -157.36 31.15 17.80
CA GLY A 683 -157.90 30.37 18.92
C GLY A 683 -157.03 29.19 19.37
N HIS A 684 -155.88 28.95 18.73
CA HIS A 684 -154.99 27.83 19.11
C HIS A 684 -154.32 28.04 20.48
N VAL A 685 -154.51 27.10 21.42
CA VAL A 685 -154.20 27.28 22.86
C VAL A 685 -152.86 26.67 23.30
N SER A 686 -151.96 26.33 22.36
CA SER A 686 -150.67 25.69 22.66
C SER A 686 -149.56 26.16 21.71
N LYS A 687 -148.33 26.30 22.23
CA LYS A 687 -147.14 26.64 21.44
C LYS A 687 -146.91 25.57 20.37
N LEU A 688 -146.99 25.95 19.10
CA LEU A 688 -146.59 25.13 17.96
C LEU A 688 -145.08 25.33 17.73
N PRO A 689 -144.24 24.28 17.84
CA PRO A 689 -142.83 24.41 17.48
C PRO A 689 -142.73 24.62 15.97
N VAL A 690 -142.01 25.66 15.59
CA VAL A 690 -141.68 25.98 14.21
C VAL A 690 -140.23 25.60 13.98
N HIS A 691 -140.00 24.67 13.06
CA HIS A 691 -138.64 24.24 12.71
C HIS A 691 -138.17 24.99 11.47
N CYS A 692 -137.14 25.81 11.64
CA CYS A 692 -136.36 26.37 10.54
C CYS A 692 -135.01 25.64 10.49
N SER A 693 -134.60 25.19 9.31
CA SER A 693 -133.29 24.56 9.07
C SER A 693 -132.35 25.57 8.43
N ALA A 694 -131.18 25.77 9.02
CA ALA A 694 -130.09 26.48 8.38
C ALA A 694 -128.93 25.51 8.15
N PHE A 695 -128.27 25.65 7.00
CA PHE A 695 -127.06 24.91 6.65
C PHE A 695 -125.90 25.88 6.56
N MET A 696 -124.71 25.41 6.92
CA MET A 696 -123.47 26.16 6.82
C MET A 696 -122.42 25.22 6.23
N SER A 697 -121.65 25.72 5.27
CA SER A 697 -120.65 24.90 4.57
C SER A 697 -119.43 24.58 5.43
N ASP A 698 -119.18 25.35 6.50
CA ASP A 698 -118.06 25.10 7.42
C ASP A 698 -118.23 23.76 8.15
N SER A 699 -117.20 22.95 8.03
CA SER A 699 -117.10 21.57 8.54
C SER A 699 -117.36 21.37 10.03
N ARG A 700 -117.31 22.44 10.85
CA ARG A 700 -117.41 22.34 12.31
C ARG A 700 -118.84 22.35 12.83
N LEU A 701 -119.84 22.48 11.95
CA LEU A 701 -121.25 22.54 12.29
C LEU A 701 -122.12 21.54 11.50
N ASP A 702 -121.66 20.30 11.38
CA ASP A 702 -122.46 19.13 10.94
C ASP A 702 -123.52 18.70 11.99
N LYS A 703 -124.14 19.67 12.68
CA LYS A 703 -125.35 19.44 13.48
C LYS A 703 -126.34 20.57 13.18
N PRO A 704 -127.60 20.25 12.83
CA PRO A 704 -128.60 21.28 12.60
C PRO A 704 -128.68 22.16 13.85
N LEU A 705 -128.47 23.46 13.67
CA LEU A 705 -128.71 24.47 14.69
C LEU A 705 -130.24 24.58 14.87
N THR A 706 -130.86 23.61 15.53
CA THR A 706 -132.26 23.73 15.96
C THR A 706 -132.31 24.72 17.11
N ARG A 707 -132.67 25.96 16.81
CA ARG A 707 -132.99 26.96 17.82
C ARG A 707 -134.50 27.03 17.96
N ASP A 708 -135.05 26.31 18.94
CA ASP A 708 -136.44 26.50 19.36
C ASP A 708 -136.55 27.90 20.01
N THR A 709 -136.99 28.88 19.23
CA THR A 709 -137.37 30.19 19.77
C THR A 709 -138.82 30.11 20.24
N GLY A 710 -139.01 30.04 21.57
CA GLY A 710 -140.30 29.86 22.22
C GLY A 710 -141.07 31.13 22.56
#